data_AF-A0A067CNI0-F1
#
_entry.id   AF-A0A067CNI0-F1
#
_cell.length_a   1.000
_cell.length_b   1.000
_cell.length_c   1.000
_cell.angle_alpha   90.00
_cell.angle_beta   90.00
_cell.angle_gamma   90.00
#
_symmetry.space_group_name_H-M   'P 1'
#
loop_
_entity.id
_entity.type
_entity.pdbx_description
1 polymer ?
#
loop_
_entity_poly.entity_id
_entity_poly.type
_entity_poly.pdbx_seq_one_letter_code
_entity_poly.pdbx_strand_id
1 'polypeptide(L)'
;MVQNLDKKSKSLADARKTEANLAMMHGDGNSAAGAGRGPKLPTHDSESPDAAITNFLLSMRETIDARGVGAEVEVELRFGRISSTATTKRFEPSVYGNACVVLRDEDMRSNSAKFVPGVKAADYDRFMKKLQQISSQDSYAKHEEHSRVEMYPGSKRVVQEMDPNGRPSQPKYLQVKERLGSIDIFLPHCQYDCRVSISLEFPPSDPSSVVGSAPESERNRQRKSAIGQHVRIDLTEVSGDGSSGEPTYEVELELKPNAVKEWLNMAHEQTWVGANTNAGLLWNTLTRHFMPHASQAYKVNWDVMDPEHAVRNAYLSHFDHANKFPGTMPVGFARCNLPVVRARDREYFVSEKTDGVRYFLVVGPGVVVLVDRSSFAFVAPGLESLVSLLPEGTVLDGEYVFNYTLKRYVFMVFDIIAEGSLPSLSHVRKPFKERILAIQTLLSETKLRARHARHAPGNVLPLFRKRWQSVRHIREVFKAISAHTDNGTGEIVRFYNDGKRHHKTDGVVFCPGTAPYVPFSHHDYFKWKWSDLITIDFFAWIENGQLKLNCSGPGKAIDLDQIVVVDPRDLKKIHATLQNAPNHQAVLEFAFNADVGYWQFKMARPDKDTPNYIRTVLSSLINMAEAISEEELQCRILVGDEWSSQMRAKRKQLFASLLHAGGTS
;
A
#
# COMPACT_ATOMS: atom_id res chain seq x y z
N MET A 1 -8.88 63.06 -11.05
CA MET A 1 -8.56 61.70 -11.54
C MET A 1 -8.31 60.66 -10.42
N VAL A 2 -8.71 60.93 -9.16
CA VAL A 2 -8.41 60.04 -8.01
C VAL A 2 -9.67 59.33 -7.43
N GLN A 3 -10.88 59.63 -7.92
CA GLN A 3 -12.12 58.99 -7.42
C GLN A 3 -12.61 57.77 -8.23
N ASN A 4 -11.94 57.41 -9.33
CA ASN A 4 -12.34 56.27 -10.19
C ASN A 4 -11.54 54.96 -9.96
N LEU A 5 -10.43 55.01 -9.20
CA LEU A 5 -9.65 53.81 -8.87
C LEU A 5 -10.25 53.02 -7.70
N ASP A 6 -10.97 53.70 -6.81
CA ASP A 6 -11.51 53.11 -5.57
C ASP A 6 -12.86 52.38 -5.76
N LYS A 7 -13.56 52.65 -6.88
CA LYS A 7 -14.79 51.92 -7.27
C LYS A 7 -14.49 50.59 -7.99
N LYS A 8 -13.35 50.50 -8.70
CA LYS A 8 -12.91 49.25 -9.35
C LYS A 8 -12.37 48.22 -8.36
N SER A 9 -11.69 48.65 -7.28
CA SER A 9 -11.21 47.74 -6.23
C SER A 9 -12.35 47.17 -5.38
N LYS A 10 -13.37 47.99 -5.05
CA LYS A 10 -14.59 47.55 -4.37
C LYS A 10 -15.44 46.60 -5.21
N SER A 11 -15.58 46.85 -6.52
CA SER A 11 -16.32 45.98 -7.44
C SER A 11 -15.70 44.58 -7.60
N LEU A 12 -14.37 44.45 -7.54
CA LEU A 12 -13.67 43.16 -7.59
C LEU A 12 -13.71 42.41 -6.25
N ALA A 13 -13.70 43.13 -5.12
CA ALA A 13 -13.84 42.55 -3.80
C ALA A 13 -15.28 42.05 -3.54
N ASP A 14 -16.28 42.79 -3.99
CA ASP A 14 -17.69 42.38 -3.89
C ASP A 14 -18.00 41.22 -4.85
N ALA A 15 -17.45 41.19 -6.07
CA ALA A 15 -17.59 40.04 -6.98
C ALA A 15 -16.99 38.74 -6.41
N ARG A 16 -15.81 38.81 -5.78
CA ARG A 16 -15.20 37.66 -5.07
C ARG A 16 -16.02 37.21 -3.85
N LYS A 17 -16.69 38.15 -3.18
CA LYS A 17 -17.55 37.86 -2.03
C LYS A 17 -18.89 37.25 -2.46
N THR A 18 -19.40 37.64 -3.62
CA THR A 18 -20.59 37.03 -4.23
C THR A 18 -20.30 35.63 -4.80
N GLU A 19 -19.13 35.39 -5.42
CA GLU A 19 -18.69 34.04 -5.83
C GLU A 19 -18.43 33.12 -4.63
N ALA A 20 -17.83 33.62 -3.55
CA ALA A 20 -17.64 32.86 -2.31
C ALA A 20 -18.98 32.50 -1.64
N ASN A 21 -19.98 33.38 -1.71
CA ASN A 21 -21.32 33.13 -1.18
C ASN A 21 -22.17 32.23 -2.09
N LEU A 22 -21.98 32.28 -3.41
CA LEU A 22 -22.60 31.34 -4.37
C LEU A 22 -22.03 29.93 -4.23
N ALA A 23 -20.73 29.79 -3.93
CA ALA A 23 -20.11 28.51 -3.59
C ALA A 23 -20.62 27.94 -2.26
N MET A 24 -21.02 28.79 -1.29
CA MET A 24 -21.67 28.34 -0.05
C MET A 24 -23.13 27.91 -0.22
N MET A 25 -23.82 28.31 -1.30
CA MET A 25 -25.22 27.92 -1.55
C MET A 25 -25.38 26.58 -2.29
N HIS A 26 -24.33 26.06 -2.92
CA HIS A 26 -24.38 24.85 -3.74
C HIS A 26 -23.74 23.59 -3.12
N GLY A 27 -23.36 23.60 -1.84
CA GLY A 27 -22.75 22.45 -1.19
C GLY A 27 -23.26 22.23 0.24
N ASP A 28 -24.07 21.18 0.38
CA ASP A 28 -24.32 20.33 1.54
C ASP A 28 -24.43 20.93 2.95
N GLY A 29 -25.54 20.57 3.61
CA GLY A 29 -25.92 21.00 4.96
C GLY A 29 -24.80 20.89 5.99
N ASN A 30 -24.36 22.05 6.46
CA ASN A 30 -23.47 22.21 7.60
C ASN A 30 -24.14 21.72 8.90
N SER A 31 -23.55 20.69 9.52
CA SER A 31 -23.53 20.57 10.97
C SER A 31 -22.20 21.16 11.47
N ALA A 32 -22.27 22.04 12.46
CA ALA A 32 -21.16 22.84 12.99
C ALA A 32 -20.10 22.05 13.78
N ALA A 33 -19.92 20.74 13.52
CA ALA A 33 -18.96 19.87 14.17
C ALA A 33 -17.67 19.62 13.35
N GLY A 34 -17.53 20.23 12.16
CA GLY A 34 -16.50 19.89 11.17
C GLY A 34 -15.27 20.82 11.07
N ALA A 35 -15.13 21.85 11.92
CA ALA A 35 -14.18 22.96 11.72
C ALA A 35 -12.67 22.59 11.61
N GLY A 36 -12.30 21.35 11.91
CA GLY A 36 -10.93 20.84 11.74
C GLY A 36 -10.62 20.24 10.37
N ARG A 37 -11.63 19.73 9.63
CA ARG A 37 -11.42 18.81 8.49
C ARG A 37 -11.18 19.56 7.17
N GLY A 38 -10.28 19.02 6.34
CA GLY A 38 -10.02 19.54 4.99
C GLY A 38 -11.24 19.36 4.06
N PRO A 39 -11.28 20.07 2.92
CA PRO A 39 -12.31 19.83 1.91
C PRO A 39 -12.18 18.39 1.37
N LYS A 40 -13.29 17.82 0.86
CA LYS A 40 -13.34 16.41 0.44
C LYS A 40 -13.16 16.26 -1.07
N LEU A 41 -12.39 15.25 -1.50
CA LEU A 41 -12.32 14.80 -2.88
C LEU A 41 -13.11 13.49 -3.09
N PRO A 42 -13.83 13.32 -4.21
CA PRO A 42 -14.42 12.04 -4.59
C PRO A 42 -13.36 10.93 -4.65
N THR A 43 -13.64 9.75 -4.09
CA THR A 43 -12.71 8.61 -4.02
C THR A 43 -13.30 7.28 -4.51
N HIS A 44 -14.36 7.34 -5.32
CA HIS A 44 -15.03 6.14 -5.84
C HIS A 44 -14.32 5.51 -7.04
N ASP A 45 -13.63 6.32 -7.85
CA ASP A 45 -12.93 5.87 -9.05
C ASP A 45 -11.42 5.87 -8.81
N SER A 46 -10.90 4.77 -8.24
CA SER A 46 -9.45 4.62 -8.11
C SER A 46 -8.83 4.05 -9.38
N GLU A 47 -7.60 4.44 -9.66
CA GLU A 47 -6.76 3.88 -10.72
C GLU A 47 -5.42 3.42 -10.12
N SER A 48 -4.75 2.42 -10.71
CA SER A 48 -3.40 2.11 -10.28
C SER A 48 -2.44 3.21 -10.75
N PRO A 49 -1.55 3.72 -9.88
CA PRO A 49 -0.71 4.87 -10.22
C PRO A 49 0.19 4.66 -11.45
N ASP A 50 0.70 3.45 -11.63
CA ASP A 50 1.55 3.10 -12.76
C ASP A 50 0.77 3.02 -14.08
N ALA A 51 -0.47 2.51 -14.06
CA ALA A 51 -1.35 2.55 -15.22
C ALA A 51 -1.70 4.01 -15.58
N ALA A 52 -2.02 4.83 -14.57
CA ALA A 52 -2.29 6.25 -14.75
C ALA A 52 -1.12 6.99 -15.41
N ILE A 53 0.10 6.74 -14.92
CA ILE A 53 1.33 7.32 -15.52
C ILE A 53 1.54 6.78 -16.93
N THR A 54 1.35 5.48 -17.15
CA THR A 54 1.47 4.86 -18.49
C THR A 54 0.52 5.53 -19.48
N ASN A 55 -0.76 5.65 -19.11
CA ASN A 55 -1.81 6.29 -19.91
C ASN A 55 -1.49 7.76 -20.18
N PHE A 56 -0.98 8.48 -19.18
CA PHE A 56 -0.55 9.87 -19.35
C PHE A 56 0.62 9.99 -20.34
N LEU A 57 1.67 9.18 -20.20
CA LEU A 57 2.81 9.16 -21.11
C LEU A 57 2.36 8.86 -22.55
N LEU A 58 1.48 7.89 -22.74
CA LEU A 58 0.91 7.54 -24.04
C LEU A 58 0.09 8.69 -24.63
N SER A 59 -0.74 9.34 -23.83
CA SER A 59 -1.57 10.48 -24.28
C SER A 59 -0.74 11.67 -24.77
N MET A 60 0.49 11.82 -24.25
CA MET A 60 1.38 12.91 -24.59
C MET A 60 2.26 12.61 -25.81
N ARG A 61 2.24 11.38 -26.33
CA ARG A 61 3.18 10.94 -27.38
C ARG A 61 3.10 11.81 -28.64
N GLU A 62 1.90 12.01 -29.18
CA GLU A 62 1.71 12.86 -30.37
C GLU A 62 2.12 14.31 -30.12
N THR A 63 1.86 14.83 -28.92
CA THR A 63 2.23 16.20 -28.54
C THR A 63 3.75 16.36 -28.46
N ILE A 64 4.44 15.35 -27.92
CA ILE A 64 5.90 15.29 -27.87
C ILE A 64 6.47 15.23 -29.29
N ASP A 65 5.95 14.36 -30.15
CA ASP A 65 6.44 14.21 -31.52
C ASP A 65 6.23 15.50 -32.35
N ALA A 66 5.13 16.23 -32.13
CA ALA A 66 4.83 17.47 -32.83
C ALA A 66 5.66 18.69 -32.35
N ARG A 67 6.01 18.74 -31.06
CA ARG A 67 6.59 19.94 -30.42
C ARG A 67 8.02 19.76 -29.92
N GLY A 68 8.49 18.52 -29.78
CA GLY A 68 9.76 18.16 -29.17
C GLY A 68 10.99 18.34 -30.05
N VAL A 69 10.83 18.81 -31.30
CA VAL A 69 11.95 19.02 -32.22
C VAL A 69 12.93 20.02 -31.62
N GLY A 70 14.18 19.58 -31.40
CA GLY A 70 15.24 20.41 -30.83
C GLY A 70 15.16 20.60 -29.31
N ALA A 71 14.29 19.88 -28.61
CA ALA A 71 14.21 19.86 -27.15
C ALA A 71 14.52 18.48 -26.58
N GLU A 72 15.01 18.44 -25.34
CA GLU A 72 15.04 17.23 -24.53
C GLU A 72 13.72 17.07 -23.79
N VAL A 73 13.14 15.87 -23.85
CA VAL A 73 11.88 15.55 -23.17
C VAL A 73 12.19 15.11 -21.75
N GLU A 74 11.76 15.91 -20.79
CA GLU A 74 11.88 15.60 -19.37
C GLU A 74 10.56 15.02 -18.85
N VAL A 75 10.65 13.91 -18.11
CA VAL A 75 9.54 13.33 -17.37
C VAL A 75 9.91 13.31 -15.89
N GLU A 76 9.20 14.10 -15.09
CA GLU A 76 9.45 14.33 -13.67
C GLU A 76 8.24 13.90 -12.83
N LEU A 77 8.49 13.22 -11.73
CA LEU A 77 7.55 13.01 -10.63
C LEU A 77 7.98 13.86 -9.44
N ARG A 78 7.08 14.72 -8.93
CA ARG A 78 7.32 15.60 -7.78
C ARG A 78 6.40 15.27 -6.61
N PHE A 79 6.93 15.38 -5.39
CA PHE A 79 6.17 15.21 -4.15
C PHE A 79 5.50 16.52 -3.75
N GLY A 80 4.28 16.43 -3.23
CA GLY A 80 3.55 17.60 -2.75
C GLY A 80 2.26 17.24 -2.06
N ARG A 81 1.33 18.20 -2.02
CA ARG A 81 -0.02 18.02 -1.49
C ARG A 81 -1.04 18.63 -2.43
N ILE A 82 -2.12 17.89 -2.67
CA ILE A 82 -3.29 18.41 -3.37
C ILE A 82 -4.14 19.13 -2.32
N SER A 83 -4.20 20.45 -2.43
CA SER A 83 -4.82 21.35 -1.45
C SER A 83 -5.87 22.24 -2.11
N SER A 84 -6.86 22.65 -1.33
CA SER A 84 -7.85 23.61 -1.81
C SER A 84 -7.23 24.98 -2.03
N THR A 85 -7.60 25.63 -3.13
CA THR A 85 -7.20 27.01 -3.43
C THR A 85 -7.75 27.99 -2.39
N ALA A 86 -8.96 27.73 -1.87
CA ALA A 86 -9.65 28.58 -0.90
C ALA A 86 -9.11 28.43 0.53
N THR A 87 -8.92 27.19 1.00
CA THR A 87 -8.57 26.93 2.42
C THR A 87 -7.10 26.62 2.66
N THR A 88 -6.32 26.37 1.59
CA THR A 88 -4.93 25.89 1.59
C THR A 88 -4.67 24.55 2.30
N LYS A 89 -5.69 23.99 2.95
CA LYS A 89 -5.65 22.65 3.55
C LYS A 89 -5.60 21.57 2.46
N ARG A 90 -4.85 20.49 2.72
CA ARG A 90 -4.86 19.27 1.90
C ARG A 90 -6.26 18.68 1.91
N PHE A 91 -6.69 18.15 0.77
CA PHE A 91 -7.97 17.46 0.69
C PHE A 91 -7.99 16.17 1.53
N GLU A 92 -9.17 15.84 2.04
CA GLU A 92 -9.50 14.57 2.67
C GLU A 92 -10.29 13.68 1.70
N PRO A 93 -10.25 12.35 1.86
CA PRO A 93 -11.07 11.47 1.04
C PRO A 93 -12.56 11.61 1.39
N SER A 94 -13.43 11.59 0.38
CA SER A 94 -14.90 11.57 0.57
C SER A 94 -15.36 10.30 1.27
N VAL A 95 -14.76 9.16 0.92
CA VAL A 95 -14.93 7.86 1.57
C VAL A 95 -13.57 7.37 2.07
N TYR A 96 -13.48 7.06 3.37
CA TYR A 96 -12.27 6.49 3.95
C TYR A 96 -11.96 5.13 3.31
N GLY A 97 -10.70 4.93 2.93
CA GLY A 97 -10.25 3.68 2.33
C GLY A 97 -8.97 3.83 1.53
N ASN A 98 -8.60 2.74 0.87
CA ASN A 98 -7.42 2.66 0.02
C ASN A 98 -7.78 3.16 -1.38
N ALA A 99 -7.82 4.49 -1.54
CA ALA A 99 -8.05 5.15 -2.82
C ALA A 99 -6.76 5.68 -3.44
N CYS A 100 -6.74 5.75 -4.77
CA CYS A 100 -5.74 6.43 -5.57
C CYS A 100 -6.48 7.14 -6.71
N VAL A 101 -6.64 8.45 -6.61
CA VAL A 101 -7.45 9.23 -7.55
C VAL A 101 -6.53 10.06 -8.43
N VAL A 102 -6.70 9.95 -9.74
CA VAL A 102 -5.94 10.72 -10.72
C VAL A 102 -6.75 11.95 -11.09
N LEU A 103 -6.17 13.12 -10.88
CA LEU A 103 -6.75 14.40 -11.21
C LEU A 103 -5.98 15.01 -12.37
N ARG A 104 -6.67 15.32 -13.45
CA ARG A 104 -6.13 16.10 -14.57
C ARG A 104 -6.38 17.58 -14.30
N ASP A 105 -5.83 18.45 -15.15
CA ASP A 105 -5.98 19.90 -14.98
C ASP A 105 -7.45 20.36 -14.92
N GLU A 106 -8.35 19.69 -15.64
CA GLU A 106 -9.80 19.94 -15.59
C GLU A 106 -10.41 19.56 -14.23
N ASP A 107 -10.04 18.40 -13.70
CA ASP A 107 -10.49 17.91 -12.40
C ASP A 107 -9.96 18.80 -11.26
N MET A 108 -8.71 19.23 -11.36
CA MET A 108 -8.11 20.16 -10.42
C MET A 108 -8.86 21.50 -10.41
N ARG A 109 -9.22 22.03 -11.57
CA ARG A 109 -10.02 23.26 -11.68
C ARG A 109 -11.43 23.09 -11.13
N SER A 110 -12.13 22.01 -11.51
CA SER A 110 -13.51 21.77 -11.09
C SER A 110 -13.64 21.61 -9.57
N ASN A 111 -12.62 21.04 -8.93
CA ASN A 111 -12.57 20.88 -7.47
C ASN A 111 -11.94 22.07 -6.73
N SER A 112 -11.57 23.15 -7.43
CA SER A 112 -10.81 24.26 -6.83
C SER A 112 -9.56 23.77 -6.08
N ALA A 113 -8.86 22.81 -6.68
CA ALA A 113 -7.66 22.18 -6.15
C ALA A 113 -6.40 22.75 -6.80
N LYS A 114 -5.31 22.75 -6.04
CA LYS A 114 -3.96 23.08 -6.50
C LYS A 114 -2.96 22.10 -5.93
N PHE A 115 -1.94 21.77 -6.71
CA PHE A 115 -0.79 21.03 -6.23
C PHE A 115 0.19 22.00 -5.56
N VAL A 116 0.46 21.79 -4.28
CA VAL A 116 1.46 22.53 -3.50
C VAL A 116 2.71 21.65 -3.41
N PRO A 117 3.79 21.97 -4.14
CA PRO A 117 5.00 21.16 -4.13
C PRO A 117 5.71 21.22 -2.78
N GLY A 118 6.44 20.15 -2.48
CA GLY A 118 7.36 20.08 -1.34
C GLY A 118 6.86 19.24 -0.16
N VAL A 119 7.79 18.99 0.76
CA VAL A 119 7.62 18.13 1.94
C VAL A 119 7.92 18.88 3.23
N LYS A 120 7.49 18.35 4.37
CA LYS A 120 7.84 18.88 5.69
C LYS A 120 9.34 18.68 5.96
N ALA A 121 9.98 19.63 6.64
CA ALA A 121 11.39 19.57 7.02
C ALA A 121 11.78 18.24 7.70
N ALA A 122 11.00 17.78 8.68
CA ALA A 122 11.28 16.51 9.38
C ALA A 122 11.24 15.28 8.46
N ASP A 123 10.40 15.29 7.42
CA ASP A 123 10.35 14.21 6.44
C ASP A 123 11.47 14.35 5.42
N TYR A 124 11.84 15.57 5.04
CA TYR A 124 13.00 15.87 4.20
C TYR A 124 14.29 15.32 4.79
N ASP A 125 14.54 15.52 6.08
CA ASP A 125 15.73 14.99 6.77
C ASP A 125 15.80 13.46 6.69
N ARG A 126 14.65 12.80 6.85
CA ARG A 126 14.54 11.34 6.72
C ARG A 126 14.80 10.89 5.28
N PHE A 127 14.27 11.61 4.30
CA PHE A 127 14.51 11.34 2.89
C PHE A 127 15.96 11.62 2.48
N MET A 128 16.62 12.64 3.05
CA MET A 128 18.03 12.93 2.84
C MET A 128 18.93 11.81 3.35
N LYS A 129 18.66 11.28 4.56
CA LYS A 129 19.35 10.08 5.06
C LYS A 129 19.16 8.90 4.12
N LYS A 130 17.97 8.76 3.54
CA LYS A 130 17.70 7.70 2.57
C LYS A 130 18.46 7.90 1.26
N LEU A 131 18.51 9.13 0.74
CA LEU A 131 19.27 9.48 -0.45
C LEU A 131 20.75 9.14 -0.27
N GLN A 132 21.33 9.49 0.89
CA GLN A 132 22.72 9.14 1.22
C GLN A 132 22.96 7.62 1.21
N GLN A 133 22.03 6.83 1.75
CA GLN A 133 22.10 5.36 1.68
C GLN A 133 22.04 4.84 0.25
N ILE A 134 21.22 5.45 -0.61
CA ILE A 134 21.12 5.07 -2.03
C ILE A 134 22.43 5.40 -2.75
N SER A 135 22.96 6.59 -2.55
CA SER A 135 24.23 7.04 -3.16
C SER A 135 25.46 6.29 -2.63
N SER A 136 25.37 5.64 -1.48
CA SER A 136 26.45 4.75 -0.99
C SER A 136 26.46 3.37 -1.65
N GLN A 137 25.42 3.03 -2.42
CA GLN A 137 25.39 1.80 -3.22
C GLN A 137 26.03 2.08 -4.59
N ASP A 138 26.78 1.11 -5.13
CA ASP A 138 27.48 1.24 -6.42
C ASP A 138 26.57 1.54 -7.63
N SER A 139 25.25 1.50 -7.46
CA SER A 139 24.26 1.73 -8.53
C SER A 139 23.88 3.20 -8.75
N TYR A 140 24.28 4.13 -7.87
CA TYR A 140 23.92 5.54 -7.97
C TYR A 140 25.13 6.46 -7.78
N ALA A 141 25.35 7.36 -8.74
CA ALA A 141 26.35 8.41 -8.60
C ALA A 141 25.82 9.56 -7.75
N LYS A 142 26.66 10.10 -6.86
CA LYS A 142 26.34 11.29 -6.07
C LYS A 142 26.64 12.55 -6.88
N HIS A 143 25.72 13.50 -6.88
CA HIS A 143 25.92 14.83 -7.46
C HIS A 143 25.35 15.91 -6.53
N GLU A 144 26.05 17.02 -6.38
CA GLU A 144 25.61 18.18 -5.59
C GLU A 144 25.69 19.41 -6.47
N GLU A 145 24.64 20.24 -6.43
CA GLU A 145 24.49 21.40 -7.29
C GLU A 145 23.93 22.56 -6.46
N HIS A 146 24.57 23.73 -6.57
CA HIS A 146 24.05 24.99 -6.05
C HIS A 146 23.75 25.90 -7.23
N SER A 147 22.53 26.42 -7.31
CA SER A 147 22.16 27.33 -8.40
C SER A 147 21.23 28.44 -7.93
N ARG A 148 21.41 29.62 -8.53
CA ARG A 148 20.49 30.74 -8.44
C ARG A 148 19.66 30.78 -9.71
N VAL A 149 18.34 30.72 -9.57
CA VAL A 149 17.40 30.63 -10.67
C VAL A 149 16.46 31.84 -10.64
N GLU A 150 16.53 32.66 -11.68
CA GLU A 150 15.70 33.83 -11.91
C GLU A 150 14.60 33.46 -12.92
N MET A 151 13.33 33.54 -12.51
CA MET A 151 12.20 33.16 -13.35
C MET A 151 11.67 34.37 -14.15
N TYR A 152 11.36 34.14 -15.42
CA TYR A 152 10.86 35.15 -16.36
C TYR A 152 9.59 34.66 -17.08
N PRO A 153 8.77 35.59 -17.61
CA PRO A 153 7.59 35.23 -18.39
C PRO A 153 7.92 34.32 -19.58
N GLY A 154 6.95 33.49 -19.97
CA GLY A 154 7.08 32.61 -21.13
C GLY A 154 8.00 31.41 -20.89
N SER A 155 7.98 30.83 -19.68
CA SER A 155 8.72 29.61 -19.34
C SER A 155 10.25 29.73 -19.44
N LYS A 156 10.74 30.96 -19.30
CA LYS A 156 12.16 31.31 -19.33
C LYS A 156 12.71 31.34 -17.91
N ARG A 157 13.88 30.72 -17.70
CA ARG A 157 14.63 30.84 -16.44
C ARG A 157 16.09 31.12 -16.74
N VAL A 158 16.69 32.09 -16.05
CA VAL A 158 18.14 32.32 -16.09
C VAL A 158 18.74 31.56 -14.93
N VAL A 159 19.70 30.69 -15.23
CA VAL A 159 20.37 29.83 -14.24
C VAL A 159 21.81 30.30 -14.09
N GLN A 160 22.24 30.50 -12.85
CA GLN A 160 23.63 30.70 -12.46
C GLN A 160 24.05 29.54 -11.57
N GLU A 161 24.96 28.71 -12.05
CA GLU A 161 25.59 27.68 -11.22
C GLU A 161 26.61 28.32 -10.27
N MET A 162 26.60 27.87 -9.03
CA MET A 162 27.43 28.36 -7.95
C MET A 162 28.37 27.25 -7.46
N ASP A 163 29.60 27.61 -7.12
CA ASP A 163 30.54 26.75 -6.44
C ASP A 163 30.13 26.54 -4.96
N PRO A 164 30.80 25.64 -4.22
CA PRO A 164 30.52 25.43 -2.80
C PRO A 164 30.69 26.67 -1.91
N ASN A 165 31.42 27.69 -2.38
CA ASN A 165 31.64 28.96 -1.69
C ASN A 165 30.63 30.04 -2.10
N GLY A 166 29.62 29.71 -2.91
CA GLY A 166 28.59 30.63 -3.39
C GLY A 166 29.04 31.56 -4.51
N ARG A 167 30.16 31.28 -5.18
CA ARG A 167 30.67 32.07 -6.31
C ARG A 167 30.19 31.47 -7.63
N PRO A 168 29.95 32.28 -8.68
CA PRO A 168 29.60 31.77 -10.00
C PRO A 168 30.65 30.77 -10.52
N SER A 169 30.23 29.54 -10.79
CA SER A 169 31.06 28.48 -11.37
C SER A 169 31.13 28.60 -12.91
N GLN A 170 30.01 29.00 -13.51
CA GLN A 170 29.86 29.17 -14.96
C GLN A 170 29.12 30.47 -15.29
N PRO A 171 29.24 30.99 -16.54
CA PRO A 171 28.41 32.09 -17.03
C PRO A 171 26.92 31.78 -16.87
N LYS A 172 26.11 32.84 -16.65
CA LYS A 172 24.65 32.71 -16.67
C LYS A 172 24.21 32.19 -18.04
N TYR A 173 23.25 31.27 -18.04
CA TYR A 173 22.59 30.83 -19.27
C TYR A 173 21.07 30.93 -19.12
N LEU A 174 20.41 31.15 -20.25
CA LEU A 174 18.96 31.09 -20.37
C LEU A 174 18.55 29.66 -20.69
N GLN A 175 17.63 29.13 -19.90
CA GLN A 175 16.98 27.85 -20.15
C GLN A 175 15.50 28.09 -20.38
N VAL A 176 14.97 27.49 -21.45
CA VAL A 176 13.53 27.49 -21.73
C VAL A 176 13.00 26.10 -21.41
N LYS A 177 12.09 26.03 -20.43
CA LYS A 177 11.47 24.79 -19.96
C LYS A 177 9.96 24.88 -20.09
N GLU A 178 9.43 24.33 -21.17
CA GLU A 178 8.01 24.37 -21.45
C GLU A 178 7.29 23.12 -20.94
N ARG A 179 6.32 23.27 -20.03
CA ARG A 179 5.50 22.12 -19.59
C ARG A 179 4.44 21.79 -20.63
N LEU A 180 4.43 20.54 -21.11
CA LEU A 180 3.42 20.04 -22.03
C LEU A 180 2.13 19.63 -21.32
N GLY A 181 2.27 19.00 -20.15
CA GLY A 181 1.12 18.55 -19.36
C GLY A 181 1.52 17.96 -18.02
N SER A 182 0.52 17.68 -17.18
CA SER A 182 0.70 16.97 -15.92
C SER A 182 -0.55 16.19 -15.50
N ILE A 183 -0.33 15.17 -14.68
CA ILE A 183 -1.37 14.52 -13.88
C ILE A 183 -1.01 14.63 -12.40
N ASP A 184 -2.02 14.72 -11.55
CA ASP A 184 -1.89 14.73 -10.09
C ASP A 184 -2.50 13.46 -9.49
N ILE A 185 -1.74 12.74 -8.68
CA ILE A 185 -2.13 11.47 -8.07
C ILE A 185 -2.38 11.71 -6.58
N PHE A 186 -3.65 11.71 -6.20
CA PHE A 186 -4.12 11.89 -4.83
C PHE A 186 -4.05 10.57 -4.06
N LEU A 187 -3.28 10.55 -2.97
CA LEU A 187 -3.01 9.38 -2.13
C LEU A 187 -3.42 9.67 -0.67
N PRO A 188 -4.70 9.54 -0.31
CA PRO A 188 -5.20 9.91 1.02
C PRO A 188 -4.58 9.10 2.18
N HIS A 189 -4.12 7.88 1.89
CA HIS A 189 -3.46 6.98 2.85
C HIS A 189 -1.96 7.29 3.02
N CYS A 190 -1.38 8.15 2.17
CA CYS A 190 0.01 8.57 2.23
C CYS A 190 0.14 9.99 2.78
N GLN A 191 1.34 10.35 3.25
CA GLN A 191 1.64 11.69 3.79
C GLN A 191 1.68 12.79 2.72
N TYR A 192 1.93 12.38 1.48
CA TYR A 192 2.14 13.22 0.31
C TYR A 192 1.37 12.65 -0.88
N ASP A 193 1.05 13.55 -1.80
CA ASP A 193 0.51 13.28 -3.13
C ASP A 193 1.65 13.44 -4.17
N CYS A 194 1.41 13.04 -5.40
CA CYS A 194 2.42 13.09 -6.46
C CYS A 194 1.90 13.87 -7.66
N ARG A 195 2.77 14.62 -8.33
CA ARG A 195 2.53 15.17 -9.66
C ARG A 195 3.49 14.53 -10.64
N VAL A 196 3.00 14.05 -11.77
CA VAL A 196 3.85 13.63 -12.89
C VAL A 196 3.67 14.64 -14.01
N SER A 197 4.76 15.19 -14.51
CA SER A 197 4.75 16.20 -15.57
C SER A 197 5.73 15.87 -16.68
N ILE A 198 5.37 16.27 -17.89
CA ILE A 198 6.25 16.22 -19.05
C ILE A 198 6.58 17.65 -19.46
N SER A 199 7.87 17.93 -19.63
CA SER A 199 8.37 19.23 -20.08
C SER A 199 9.33 19.06 -21.26
N LEU A 200 9.42 20.09 -22.11
CA LEU A 200 10.45 20.25 -23.13
C LEU A 200 11.52 21.20 -22.59
N GLU A 201 12.75 20.71 -22.47
CA GLU A 201 13.92 21.52 -22.14
C GLU A 201 14.72 21.81 -23.41
N PHE A 202 14.74 23.08 -23.82
CA PHE A 202 15.52 23.51 -24.98
C PHE A 202 16.98 23.75 -24.60
N PRO A 203 17.92 23.58 -25.56
CA PRO A 203 19.34 23.85 -25.34
C PRO A 203 19.59 25.23 -24.71
N PRO A 204 20.53 25.32 -23.74
CA PRO A 204 20.88 26.59 -23.12
C PRO A 204 21.26 27.64 -24.16
N SER A 205 20.81 28.88 -23.97
CA SER A 205 21.13 30.02 -24.83
C SER A 205 21.66 31.20 -24.02
N ASP A 206 22.15 32.23 -24.72
CA ASP A 206 22.62 33.45 -24.06
C ASP A 206 21.44 34.21 -23.37
N PRO A 207 21.64 34.77 -22.16
CA PRO A 207 20.61 35.54 -21.44
C PRO A 207 20.20 36.86 -22.09
N SER A 208 20.82 37.28 -23.20
CA SER A 208 20.57 38.54 -23.91
C SER A 208 19.07 38.87 -24.09
N SER A 209 18.22 37.86 -24.32
CA SER A 209 16.78 38.08 -24.57
C SER A 209 15.96 38.54 -23.36
N VAL A 210 16.51 38.48 -22.14
CA VAL A 210 15.86 38.93 -20.90
C VAL A 210 16.60 40.08 -20.20
N VAL A 211 17.71 40.54 -20.80
CA VAL A 211 18.50 41.67 -20.29
C VAL A 211 17.61 42.92 -20.21
N GLY A 212 17.56 43.53 -19.02
CA GLY A 212 16.75 44.73 -18.75
C GLY A 212 15.33 44.46 -18.23
N SER A 213 14.88 43.21 -18.15
CA SER A 213 13.62 42.82 -17.49
C SER A 213 13.86 42.40 -16.04
N ALA A 214 12.97 42.78 -15.13
CA ALA A 214 13.03 42.29 -13.75
C ALA A 214 12.48 40.85 -13.67
N PRO A 215 13.12 39.95 -12.89
CA PRO A 215 12.60 38.59 -12.70
C PRO A 215 11.30 38.59 -11.90
N GLU A 216 10.38 37.67 -12.22
CA GLU A 216 9.12 37.48 -11.48
C GLU A 216 9.35 36.89 -10.09
N SER A 217 10.37 36.03 -9.98
CA SER A 217 10.80 35.41 -8.73
C SER A 217 12.27 34.99 -8.83
N GLU A 218 12.90 34.86 -7.67
CA GLU A 218 14.27 34.41 -7.55
C GLU A 218 14.35 33.28 -6.52
N ARG A 219 15.05 32.21 -6.88
CA ARG A 219 15.18 31.02 -6.04
C ARG A 219 16.63 30.59 -5.96
N ASN A 220 17.13 30.44 -4.75
CA ASN A 220 18.42 29.80 -4.47
C ASN A 220 18.15 28.34 -4.15
N ARG A 221 18.76 27.45 -4.92
CA ARG A 221 18.56 26.00 -4.87
C ARG A 221 19.83 25.32 -4.39
N GLN A 222 19.70 24.46 -3.39
CA GLN A 222 20.74 23.55 -2.96
C GLN A 222 20.23 22.12 -3.17
N ARG A 223 20.72 21.49 -4.22
CA ARG A 223 20.25 20.18 -4.68
C ARG A 223 21.29 19.11 -4.39
N LYS A 224 20.84 18.00 -3.83
CA LYS A 224 21.59 16.75 -3.74
C LYS A 224 20.88 15.68 -4.55
N SER A 225 21.65 15.01 -5.39
CA SER A 225 21.14 14.09 -6.39
C SER A 225 21.77 12.71 -6.23
N ALA A 226 20.93 11.67 -6.35
CA ALA A 226 21.37 10.31 -6.61
C ALA A 226 21.02 9.96 -8.06
N ILE A 227 22.03 9.79 -8.90
CA ILE A 227 21.88 9.55 -10.33
C ILE A 227 22.05 8.06 -10.61
N GLY A 228 20.95 7.37 -10.85
CA GLY A 228 20.95 5.96 -11.25
C GLY A 228 21.00 5.79 -12.76
N GLN A 229 20.98 4.54 -13.21
CA GLN A 229 20.99 4.19 -14.64
C GLN A 229 19.80 4.79 -15.40
N HIS A 230 18.59 4.72 -14.83
CA HIS A 230 17.35 5.12 -15.50
C HIS A 230 16.59 6.23 -14.78
N VAL A 231 16.85 6.47 -13.49
CA VAL A 231 16.15 7.46 -12.68
C VAL A 231 17.16 8.30 -11.90
N ARG A 232 16.98 9.62 -11.93
CA ARG A 232 17.65 10.58 -11.06
C ARG A 232 16.70 10.94 -9.92
N ILE A 233 17.21 10.98 -8.70
CA ILE A 233 16.46 11.38 -7.50
C ILE A 233 17.08 12.67 -6.98
N ASP A 234 16.29 13.73 -6.90
CA ASP A 234 16.73 15.06 -6.50
C ASP A 234 16.01 15.50 -5.22
N LEU A 235 16.79 15.87 -4.20
CA LEU A 235 16.31 16.53 -3.00
C LEU A 235 16.88 17.95 -2.99
N THR A 236 15.99 18.93 -3.04
CA THR A 236 16.36 20.34 -3.22
C THR A 236 15.82 21.18 -2.07
N GLU A 237 16.70 21.90 -1.40
CA GLU A 237 16.33 23.01 -0.52
C GLU A 237 16.25 24.29 -1.34
N VAL A 238 15.12 24.99 -1.25
CA VAL A 238 14.83 26.20 -2.03
C VAL A 238 14.57 27.36 -1.08
N SER A 239 15.35 28.43 -1.23
CA SER A 239 15.24 29.67 -0.46
C SER A 239 15.03 30.88 -1.39
N GLY A 240 14.42 31.96 -0.89
CA GLY A 240 14.20 33.21 -1.63
C GLY A 240 12.83 33.38 -2.30
N ASP A 241 11.96 32.35 -2.27
CA ASP A 241 10.58 32.47 -2.78
C ASP A 241 9.74 33.31 -1.80
N GLY A 242 9.36 34.52 -2.22
CA GLY A 242 8.78 35.54 -1.33
C GLY A 242 7.46 35.14 -0.68
N SER A 243 7.46 35.03 0.66
CA SER A 243 6.38 35.47 1.57
C SER A 243 6.65 35.13 3.05
N SER A 244 7.38 34.06 3.35
CA SER A 244 7.69 33.63 4.74
C SER A 244 9.18 33.71 5.13
N GLY A 245 10.11 33.73 4.16
CA GLY A 245 11.55 33.69 4.42
C GLY A 245 12.09 32.31 4.84
N GLU A 246 11.22 31.33 5.08
CA GLU A 246 11.61 29.95 5.39
C GLU A 246 11.92 29.15 4.12
N PRO A 247 12.93 28.26 4.14
CA PRO A 247 13.21 27.39 3.02
C PRO A 247 12.08 26.38 2.80
N THR A 248 11.88 26.02 1.54
CA THR A 248 11.00 24.92 1.11
C THR A 248 11.82 23.74 0.65
N TYR A 249 11.27 22.53 0.77
CA TYR A 249 12.00 21.29 0.54
C TYR A 249 11.30 20.48 -0.56
N GLU A 250 11.93 20.36 -1.72
CA GLU A 250 11.41 19.64 -2.88
C GLU A 250 12.04 18.24 -2.99
N VAL A 251 11.24 17.25 -3.39
CA VAL A 251 11.67 15.87 -3.67
C VAL A 251 11.14 15.50 -5.05
N GLU A 252 12.06 15.17 -5.96
CA GLU A 252 11.80 14.96 -7.38
C GLU A 252 12.46 13.64 -7.85
N LEU A 253 11.77 12.92 -8.73
CA LEU A 253 12.30 11.77 -9.45
C LEU A 253 12.16 12.04 -10.94
N GLU A 254 13.27 11.99 -11.66
CA GLU A 254 13.34 12.31 -13.08
C GLU A 254 13.81 11.08 -13.87
N LEU A 255 13.12 10.76 -14.97
CA LEU A 255 13.61 9.74 -15.89
C LEU A 255 14.86 10.24 -16.61
N LYS A 256 15.88 9.39 -16.69
CA LYS A 256 17.09 9.73 -17.45
C LYS A 256 16.75 9.89 -18.94
N PRO A 257 17.41 10.83 -19.64
CA PRO A 257 17.12 11.11 -21.05
C PRO A 257 17.20 9.88 -21.95
N ASN A 258 18.09 8.93 -21.65
CA ASN A 258 18.20 7.68 -22.40
C ASN A 258 16.95 6.81 -22.28
N ALA A 259 16.35 6.69 -21.09
CA ALA A 259 15.13 5.90 -20.89
C ALA A 259 13.92 6.51 -21.63
N VAL A 260 13.85 7.84 -21.67
CA VAL A 260 12.82 8.57 -22.44
C VAL A 260 13.07 8.38 -23.95
N LYS A 261 14.30 8.55 -24.43
CA LYS A 261 14.67 8.35 -25.85
C LYS A 261 14.42 6.93 -26.31
N GLU A 262 14.75 5.92 -25.51
CA GLU A 262 14.47 4.52 -25.80
C GLU A 262 12.97 4.28 -26.02
N TRP A 263 12.11 4.83 -25.16
CA TRP A 263 10.66 4.76 -25.32
C TRP A 263 10.18 5.51 -26.58
N LEU A 264 10.65 6.74 -26.79
CA LEU A 264 10.24 7.55 -27.95
C LEU A 264 10.68 6.91 -29.28
N ASN A 265 11.75 6.12 -29.30
CA ASN A 265 12.19 5.41 -30.50
C ASN A 265 11.43 4.10 -30.76
N MET A 266 10.56 3.64 -29.85
CA MET A 266 9.77 2.43 -30.05
C MET A 266 8.69 2.62 -31.13
N ALA A 267 8.41 1.55 -31.88
CA ALA A 267 7.31 1.51 -32.83
C ALA A 267 5.96 1.71 -32.12
N HIS A 268 4.96 2.20 -32.86
CA HIS A 268 3.62 2.50 -32.32
C HIS A 268 2.98 1.31 -31.59
N GLU A 269 3.16 0.07 -32.09
CA GLU A 269 2.62 -1.14 -31.46
C GLU A 269 3.32 -1.51 -30.13
N GLN A 270 4.49 -0.93 -29.85
CA GLN A 270 5.33 -1.26 -28.69
C GLN A 270 5.49 -0.09 -27.72
N THR A 271 5.00 1.09 -28.07
CA THR A 271 5.10 2.31 -27.25
C THR A 271 4.52 2.12 -25.84
N TRP A 272 3.47 1.29 -25.69
CA TRP A 272 2.91 0.92 -24.39
C TRP A 272 3.92 0.24 -23.48
N VAL A 273 4.78 -0.63 -24.01
CA VAL A 273 5.82 -1.33 -23.23
C VAL A 273 6.83 -0.33 -22.68
N GLY A 274 7.27 0.64 -23.50
CA GLY A 274 8.18 1.70 -23.08
C GLY A 274 7.56 2.63 -22.04
N ALA A 275 6.33 3.08 -22.27
CA ALA A 275 5.58 3.91 -21.33
C ALA A 275 5.37 3.20 -19.98
N ASN A 276 4.94 1.94 -19.99
CA ASN A 276 4.74 1.13 -18.78
C ASN A 276 6.05 0.85 -18.03
N THR A 277 7.14 0.64 -18.76
CA THR A 277 8.48 0.49 -18.17
C THR A 277 8.91 1.79 -17.46
N ASN A 278 8.75 2.93 -18.13
CA ASN A 278 9.07 4.25 -17.59
C ASN A 278 8.20 4.63 -16.39
N ALA A 279 6.89 4.36 -16.46
CA ALA A 279 5.97 4.51 -15.33
C ALA A 279 6.41 3.66 -14.13
N GLY A 280 6.76 2.39 -14.38
CA GLY A 280 7.27 1.48 -13.37
C GLY A 280 8.60 1.94 -12.77
N LEU A 281 9.52 2.50 -13.56
CA LEU A 281 10.79 3.03 -13.06
C LEU A 281 10.57 4.17 -12.07
N LEU A 282 9.70 5.14 -12.39
CA LEU A 282 9.34 6.23 -11.48
C LEU A 282 8.64 5.70 -10.22
N TRP A 283 7.55 4.95 -10.40
CA TRP A 283 6.70 4.53 -9.28
C TRP A 283 7.37 3.53 -8.34
N ASN A 284 8.11 2.56 -8.89
CA ASN A 284 8.85 1.60 -8.06
C ASN A 284 10.01 2.27 -7.31
N THR A 285 10.68 3.27 -7.90
CA THR A 285 11.73 4.03 -7.19
C THR A 285 11.13 4.82 -6.04
N LEU A 286 10.02 5.51 -6.27
CA LEU A 286 9.28 6.25 -5.24
C LEU A 286 8.89 5.35 -4.07
N THR A 287 8.25 4.22 -4.36
CA THR A 287 7.72 3.32 -3.32
C THR A 287 8.81 2.56 -2.59
N ARG A 288 9.87 2.15 -3.29
CA ARG A 288 11.02 1.45 -2.68
C ARG A 288 11.73 2.29 -1.62
N HIS A 289 11.84 3.59 -1.85
CA HIS A 289 12.73 4.44 -1.07
C HIS A 289 12.00 5.42 -0.14
N PHE A 290 10.85 5.96 -0.56
CA PHE A 290 10.25 7.11 0.13
C PHE A 290 8.83 6.85 0.65
N MET A 291 7.99 6.19 -0.15
CA MET A 291 6.57 5.98 0.18
C MET A 291 6.15 4.52 -0.04
N PRO A 292 6.57 3.56 0.81
CA PRO A 292 6.32 2.13 0.61
C PRO A 292 4.84 1.77 0.55
N HIS A 293 3.96 2.55 1.19
CA HIS A 293 2.52 2.31 1.19
C HIS A 293 1.79 2.82 -0.06
N ALA A 294 2.46 3.57 -0.94
CA ALA A 294 1.89 4.09 -2.19
C ALA A 294 1.76 3.04 -3.30
N SER A 295 2.02 1.76 -3.01
CA SER A 295 1.76 0.64 -3.94
C SER A 295 0.85 -0.42 -3.30
N GLN A 296 0.02 -0.03 -2.34
CA GLN A 296 -1.05 -0.90 -1.85
C GLN A 296 -2.10 -1.17 -2.95
N ALA A 297 -3.05 -2.06 -2.68
CA ALA A 297 -4.17 -2.29 -3.59
C ALA A 297 -5.25 -1.21 -3.43
N TYR A 298 -5.83 -0.77 -4.54
CA TYR A 298 -6.80 0.34 -4.62
C TYR A 298 -8.18 -0.14 -5.03
N LYS A 299 -9.20 0.22 -4.26
CA LYS A 299 -10.58 -0.24 -4.50
C LYS A 299 -11.14 0.43 -5.75
N VAL A 300 -11.74 -0.35 -6.64
CA VAL A 300 -12.39 0.13 -7.87
C VAL A 300 -13.86 -0.26 -7.91
N ASN A 301 -14.65 0.49 -8.68
CA ASN A 301 -16.04 0.16 -8.92
C ASN A 301 -16.12 -0.98 -9.95
N TRP A 302 -16.85 -2.03 -9.61
CA TRP A 302 -17.06 -3.13 -10.52
C TRP A 302 -17.84 -2.76 -11.79
N ASP A 303 -18.74 -1.78 -11.73
CA ASP A 303 -19.56 -1.42 -12.90
C ASP A 303 -18.70 -0.77 -14.00
N VAL A 304 -17.58 -0.17 -13.61
CA VAL A 304 -16.57 0.36 -14.53
C VAL A 304 -15.61 -0.74 -14.97
N MET A 305 -15.18 -1.60 -14.03
CA MET A 305 -14.11 -2.57 -14.25
C MET A 305 -14.56 -3.86 -14.96
N ASP A 306 -15.80 -4.29 -14.74
CA ASP A 306 -16.35 -5.55 -15.25
C ASP A 306 -17.85 -5.40 -15.57
N PRO A 307 -18.20 -4.56 -16.56
CA PRO A 307 -19.59 -4.25 -16.89
C PRO A 307 -20.37 -5.48 -17.36
N GLU A 308 -19.69 -6.43 -18.01
CA GLU A 308 -20.28 -7.69 -18.51
C GLU A 308 -20.20 -8.85 -17.51
N HIS A 309 -19.67 -8.60 -16.32
CA HIS A 309 -19.47 -9.60 -15.26
C HIS A 309 -18.57 -10.77 -15.65
N ALA A 310 -17.73 -10.63 -16.68
CA ALA A 310 -16.82 -11.68 -17.16
C ALA A 310 -15.80 -12.06 -16.08
N VAL A 311 -15.22 -11.07 -15.39
CA VAL A 311 -14.25 -11.30 -14.30
C VAL A 311 -14.93 -11.96 -13.10
N ARG A 312 -16.12 -11.49 -12.71
CA ARG A 312 -16.88 -12.11 -11.60
C ARG A 312 -17.24 -13.56 -11.93
N ASN A 313 -17.75 -13.81 -13.13
CA ASN A 313 -18.13 -15.15 -13.59
C ASN A 313 -16.92 -16.10 -13.70
N ALA A 314 -15.74 -15.57 -14.02
CA ALA A 314 -14.51 -16.37 -14.14
C ALA A 314 -14.16 -17.14 -12.86
N TYR A 315 -14.43 -16.60 -11.67
CA TYR A 315 -14.20 -17.35 -10.43
C TYR A 315 -15.48 -17.95 -9.83
N LEU A 316 -16.64 -17.29 -9.96
CA LEU A 316 -17.89 -17.76 -9.36
C LEU A 316 -18.41 -19.05 -10.01
N SER A 317 -18.18 -19.24 -11.32
CA SER A 317 -18.64 -20.42 -12.07
C SER A 317 -18.02 -21.74 -11.59
N HIS A 318 -16.93 -21.69 -10.82
CA HIS A 318 -16.28 -22.87 -10.26
C HIS A 318 -16.89 -23.35 -8.93
N PHE A 319 -17.87 -22.64 -8.37
CA PHE A 319 -18.48 -22.94 -7.07
C PHE A 319 -20.00 -23.03 -7.15
N ASP A 320 -20.56 -23.98 -6.42
CA ASP A 320 -22.02 -24.10 -6.27
C ASP A 320 -22.52 -22.98 -5.31
N HIS A 321 -23.51 -22.18 -5.74
CA HIS A 321 -24.23 -21.18 -4.91
C HIS A 321 -23.41 -19.96 -4.42
N ALA A 322 -22.60 -19.36 -5.29
CA ALA A 322 -21.68 -18.29 -4.92
C ALA A 322 -22.34 -16.88 -4.87
N ASN A 323 -23.18 -16.63 -3.85
CA ASN A 323 -23.65 -15.26 -3.54
C ASN A 323 -22.67 -14.47 -2.64
N LYS A 324 -21.52 -15.08 -2.30
CA LYS A 324 -20.50 -14.55 -1.38
C LYS A 324 -19.13 -15.01 -1.86
N PHE A 325 -18.08 -14.28 -1.45
CA PHE A 325 -16.69 -14.65 -1.69
C PHE A 325 -16.41 -16.12 -1.28
N PRO A 326 -16.04 -17.01 -2.22
CA PRO A 326 -15.94 -18.45 -1.97
C PRO A 326 -14.56 -18.89 -1.45
N GLY A 327 -13.75 -17.97 -0.91
CA GLY A 327 -12.42 -18.32 -0.40
C GLY A 327 -12.46 -19.23 0.84
N THR A 328 -11.60 -20.25 0.86
CA THR A 328 -11.43 -21.18 2.01
C THR A 328 -10.94 -20.43 3.25
N MET A 329 -11.57 -20.60 4.41
CA MET A 329 -11.26 -19.92 5.68
C MET A 329 -10.78 -20.93 6.73
N PRO A 330 -9.56 -20.76 7.27
CA PRO A 330 -9.04 -21.65 8.32
C PRO A 330 -9.63 -21.33 9.70
N VAL A 331 -9.79 -22.38 10.51
CA VAL A 331 -10.29 -22.34 11.89
C VAL A 331 -9.14 -22.35 12.91
N GLY A 332 -9.39 -21.86 14.12
CA GLY A 332 -8.36 -21.80 15.16
C GLY A 332 -7.82 -23.18 15.54
N PHE A 333 -6.51 -23.32 15.65
CA PHE A 333 -5.83 -24.54 16.06
C PHE A 333 -5.86 -24.67 17.59
N ALA A 334 -6.37 -25.79 18.09
CA ALA A 334 -6.39 -26.16 19.50
C ALA A 334 -5.76 -27.54 19.71
N ARG A 335 -5.45 -27.91 20.97
CA ARG A 335 -4.82 -29.20 21.31
C ARG A 335 -5.65 -30.40 20.82
N CYS A 336 -6.97 -30.29 20.80
CA CYS A 336 -7.85 -31.35 20.28
C CYS A 336 -7.63 -31.65 18.78
N ASN A 337 -7.00 -30.75 18.02
CA ASN A 337 -6.71 -30.94 16.60
C ASN A 337 -5.39 -31.71 16.35
N LEU A 338 -4.54 -31.89 17.36
CA LEU A 338 -3.24 -32.56 17.22
C LEU A 338 -3.33 -33.98 16.63
N PRO A 339 -4.26 -34.86 17.08
CA PRO A 339 -4.36 -36.21 16.50
C PRO A 339 -4.66 -36.19 15.00
N VAL A 340 -5.53 -35.27 14.58
CA VAL A 340 -5.92 -35.09 13.18
C VAL A 340 -4.76 -34.61 12.32
N VAL A 341 -4.00 -33.62 12.79
CA VAL A 341 -2.87 -33.06 12.04
C VAL A 341 -1.69 -34.05 11.96
N ARG A 342 -1.54 -34.93 12.95
CA ARG A 342 -0.53 -36.00 12.97
C ARG A 342 -0.90 -37.22 12.12
N ALA A 343 -2.18 -37.37 11.77
CA ALA A 343 -2.69 -38.52 11.04
C ALA A 343 -1.99 -38.66 9.67
N ARG A 344 -1.37 -39.82 9.42
CA ARG A 344 -0.52 -40.03 8.24
C ARG A 344 -1.31 -40.03 6.93
N ASP A 345 -2.53 -40.53 6.97
CA ASP A 345 -3.49 -40.63 5.86
C ASP A 345 -4.02 -39.27 5.37
N ARG A 346 -3.91 -38.22 6.20
CA ARG A 346 -4.35 -36.86 5.84
C ARG A 346 -3.27 -36.00 5.18
N GLU A 347 -2.01 -36.41 5.26
CA GLU A 347 -0.86 -35.74 4.64
C GLU A 347 -0.84 -34.21 4.84
N TYR A 348 -0.93 -33.75 6.09
CA TYR A 348 -0.97 -32.31 6.37
C TYR A 348 0.30 -31.58 5.88
N PHE A 349 0.07 -30.39 5.34
CA PHE A 349 1.09 -29.41 4.98
C PHE A 349 1.06 -28.24 5.95
N VAL A 350 2.23 -27.66 6.19
CA VAL A 350 2.45 -26.51 7.06
C VAL A 350 3.22 -25.41 6.32
N SER A 351 2.88 -24.16 6.61
CA SER A 351 3.58 -22.95 6.15
C SER A 351 3.38 -21.84 7.19
N GLU A 352 4.19 -20.80 7.14
CA GLU A 352 3.96 -19.55 7.87
C GLU A 352 2.57 -18.97 7.57
N LYS A 353 1.94 -18.34 8.55
CA LYS A 353 0.71 -17.59 8.33
C LYS A 353 1.10 -16.17 7.91
N THR A 354 1.02 -15.95 6.61
CA THR A 354 1.29 -14.67 5.98
C THR A 354 0.41 -13.58 6.61
N ASP A 355 1.02 -12.41 6.86
CA ASP A 355 0.34 -11.23 7.37
C ASP A 355 0.20 -10.20 6.23
N GLY A 356 -0.79 -10.45 5.37
CA GLY A 356 -1.14 -9.59 4.24
C GLY A 356 -2.65 -9.44 4.06
N VAL A 357 -3.03 -8.76 2.98
CA VAL A 357 -4.44 -8.67 2.59
C VAL A 357 -4.73 -9.78 1.58
N ARG A 358 -5.69 -10.65 1.92
CA ARG A 358 -6.09 -11.77 1.06
C ARG A 358 -6.91 -11.27 -0.13
N TYR A 359 -6.54 -11.73 -1.31
CA TYR A 359 -7.33 -11.55 -2.52
C TYR A 359 -7.37 -12.83 -3.35
N PHE A 360 -8.42 -12.99 -4.14
CA PHE A 360 -8.30 -13.72 -5.40
C PHE A 360 -7.65 -12.81 -6.44
N LEU A 361 -6.67 -13.31 -7.19
CA LEU A 361 -6.19 -12.68 -8.40
C LEU A 361 -6.89 -13.35 -9.57
N VAL A 362 -7.69 -12.59 -10.31
CA VAL A 362 -8.55 -13.08 -11.40
C VAL A 362 -8.10 -12.43 -12.70
N VAL A 363 -7.77 -13.26 -13.68
CA VAL A 363 -7.44 -12.83 -15.04
C VAL A 363 -8.70 -12.96 -15.90
N GLY A 364 -9.28 -11.84 -16.29
CA GLY A 364 -10.40 -11.78 -17.24
C GLY A 364 -9.95 -11.37 -18.64
N PRO A 365 -10.90 -11.11 -19.55
CA PRO A 365 -10.61 -10.68 -20.91
C PRO A 365 -9.91 -9.32 -20.91
N GLY A 366 -8.61 -9.29 -21.21
CA GLY A 366 -7.83 -8.06 -21.29
C GLY A 366 -7.56 -7.35 -19.96
N VAL A 367 -7.91 -7.95 -18.81
CA VAL A 367 -7.84 -7.29 -17.51
C VAL A 367 -7.47 -8.25 -16.38
N VAL A 368 -6.76 -7.76 -15.36
CA VAL A 368 -6.51 -8.52 -14.11
C VAL A 368 -6.98 -7.72 -12.91
N VAL A 369 -7.71 -8.38 -12.01
CA VAL A 369 -8.32 -7.76 -10.82
C VAL A 369 -7.96 -8.55 -9.56
N LEU A 370 -7.80 -7.86 -8.44
CA LEU A 370 -7.76 -8.45 -7.12
C LEU A 370 -9.15 -8.37 -6.47
N VAL A 371 -9.68 -9.48 -5.96
CA VAL A 371 -11.01 -9.55 -5.34
C VAL A 371 -10.88 -9.90 -3.87
N ASP A 372 -11.37 -9.04 -2.98
CA ASP A 372 -11.25 -9.24 -1.52
C ASP A 372 -12.34 -10.15 -0.94
N ARG A 373 -12.30 -10.33 0.38
CA ARG A 373 -13.30 -11.15 1.11
C ARG A 373 -14.72 -10.59 1.06
N SER A 374 -14.86 -9.29 0.87
CA SER A 374 -16.14 -8.59 0.73
C SER A 374 -16.61 -8.57 -0.73
N SER A 375 -15.90 -9.27 -1.63
CA SER A 375 -16.16 -9.32 -3.07
C SER A 375 -16.05 -7.95 -3.74
N PHE A 376 -15.25 -7.03 -3.20
CA PHE A 376 -14.88 -5.78 -3.87
C PHE A 376 -13.68 -6.00 -4.80
N ALA A 377 -13.66 -5.28 -5.92
CA ALA A 377 -12.56 -5.27 -6.87
C ALA A 377 -11.48 -4.26 -6.48
N PHE A 378 -10.23 -4.62 -6.75
CA PHE A 378 -9.07 -3.80 -6.52
C PHE A 378 -8.06 -3.91 -7.67
N VAL A 379 -7.36 -2.80 -7.94
CA VAL A 379 -6.20 -2.72 -8.83
C VAL A 379 -4.93 -2.48 -8.04
N ALA A 380 -3.78 -2.81 -8.61
CA ALA A 380 -2.48 -2.61 -7.96
C ALA A 380 -1.37 -2.42 -8.99
N PRO A 381 -0.25 -1.77 -8.62
CA PRO A 381 0.87 -1.62 -9.55
C PRO A 381 1.43 -2.95 -10.08
N GLY A 382 1.60 -3.00 -11.40
CA GLY A 382 2.11 -4.11 -12.19
C GLY A 382 1.12 -5.25 -12.41
N LEU A 383 -0.14 -5.09 -11.99
CA LEU A 383 -1.19 -6.10 -12.12
C LEU A 383 -1.62 -6.29 -13.58
N GLU A 384 -1.81 -5.20 -14.33
CA GLU A 384 -2.22 -5.21 -15.74
C GLU A 384 -1.24 -5.98 -16.63
N SER A 385 0.05 -5.91 -16.33
CA SER A 385 1.08 -6.62 -17.09
C SER A 385 0.93 -8.16 -17.03
N LEU A 386 0.18 -8.69 -16.06
CA LEU A 386 -0.09 -10.12 -15.95
C LEU A 386 -1.06 -10.65 -17.01
N VAL A 387 -1.87 -9.78 -17.67
CA VAL A 387 -2.77 -10.18 -18.77
C VAL A 387 -2.01 -10.93 -19.85
N SER A 388 -0.80 -10.48 -20.18
CA SER A 388 0.05 -11.10 -21.22
C SER A 388 0.78 -12.37 -20.77
N LEU A 389 0.78 -12.65 -19.46
CA LEU A 389 1.63 -13.67 -18.85
C LEU A 389 0.83 -14.89 -18.37
N LEU A 390 -0.39 -14.66 -17.88
CA LEU A 390 -1.29 -15.68 -17.37
C LEU A 390 -2.43 -15.96 -18.37
N PRO A 391 -2.90 -17.20 -18.50
CA PRO A 391 -4.08 -17.50 -19.30
C PRO A 391 -5.34 -16.79 -18.77
N GLU A 392 -6.21 -16.36 -19.69
CA GLU A 392 -7.54 -15.86 -19.34
C GLU A 392 -8.34 -16.92 -18.57
N GLY A 393 -9.05 -16.50 -17.53
CA GLY A 393 -9.79 -17.35 -16.59
C GLY A 393 -8.92 -17.94 -15.47
N THR A 394 -7.64 -17.56 -15.39
CA THR A 394 -6.79 -17.94 -14.24
C THR A 394 -7.31 -17.29 -12.97
N VAL A 395 -7.46 -18.09 -11.91
CA VAL A 395 -7.91 -17.63 -10.59
C VAL A 395 -6.99 -18.18 -9.51
N LEU A 396 -6.22 -17.30 -8.87
CA LEU A 396 -5.25 -17.63 -7.82
C LEU A 396 -5.73 -17.13 -6.46
N ASP A 397 -5.60 -17.94 -5.42
CA ASP A 397 -5.87 -17.53 -4.04
C ASP A 397 -4.54 -17.18 -3.35
N GLY A 398 -4.45 -15.97 -2.82
CA GLY A 398 -3.19 -15.44 -2.33
C GLY A 398 -3.32 -14.27 -1.37
N GLU A 399 -2.19 -13.81 -0.88
CA GLU A 399 -2.09 -12.57 -0.09
C GLU A 399 -1.19 -11.56 -0.78
N TYR A 400 -1.63 -10.31 -0.83
CA TYR A 400 -0.84 -9.19 -1.28
C TYR A 400 -0.02 -8.65 -0.10
N VAL A 401 1.31 -8.75 -0.20
CA VAL A 401 2.24 -8.48 0.91
C VAL A 401 3.41 -7.62 0.51
N PHE A 402 3.89 -6.79 1.43
CA PHE A 402 5.14 -6.06 1.23
C PHE A 402 6.35 -6.98 1.46
N ASN A 403 7.18 -7.16 0.43
CA ASN A 403 8.42 -7.91 0.55
C ASN A 403 9.56 -7.00 1.03
N TYR A 404 10.13 -7.31 2.20
CA TYR A 404 11.15 -6.47 2.85
C TYR A 404 12.55 -6.59 2.23
N THR A 405 12.81 -7.62 1.42
CA THR A 405 14.05 -7.74 0.65
C THR A 405 13.95 -6.97 -0.66
N LEU A 406 12.87 -7.18 -1.42
CA LEU A 406 12.64 -6.49 -2.70
C LEU A 406 12.14 -5.05 -2.53
N LYS A 407 11.71 -4.69 -1.32
CA LYS A 407 11.14 -3.38 -0.97
C LYS A 407 9.99 -2.98 -1.90
N ARG A 408 9.12 -3.94 -2.22
CA ARG A 408 7.91 -3.75 -3.04
C ARG A 408 6.86 -4.77 -2.65
N TYR A 409 5.62 -4.48 -3.00
CA TYR A 409 4.55 -5.46 -2.86
C TYR A 409 4.70 -6.61 -3.87
N VAL A 410 4.30 -7.80 -3.43
CA VAL A 410 4.26 -9.05 -4.19
C VAL A 410 2.97 -9.80 -3.87
N PHE A 411 2.55 -10.67 -4.76
CA PHE A 411 1.39 -11.54 -4.53
C PHE A 411 1.85 -12.95 -4.13
N MET A 412 1.57 -13.34 -2.89
CA MET A 412 1.89 -14.65 -2.32
C MET A 412 0.78 -15.65 -2.65
N VAL A 413 0.94 -16.39 -3.73
CA VAL A 413 0.00 -17.43 -4.18
C VAL A 413 0.11 -18.64 -3.25
N PHE A 414 -0.98 -18.99 -2.58
CA PHE A 414 -1.01 -20.14 -1.67
C PHE A 414 -1.96 -21.26 -2.10
N ASP A 415 -2.93 -20.99 -2.97
CA ASP A 415 -3.81 -21.98 -3.60
C ASP A 415 -4.23 -21.52 -5.01
N ILE A 416 -4.90 -22.38 -5.78
CA ILE A 416 -5.39 -22.13 -7.14
C ILE A 416 -6.80 -22.67 -7.32
N ILE A 417 -7.67 -21.87 -7.94
CA ILE A 417 -9.06 -22.25 -8.25
C ILE A 417 -9.17 -22.77 -9.68
N ALA A 418 -8.52 -22.09 -10.63
CA ALA A 418 -8.56 -22.43 -12.05
C ALA A 418 -7.33 -21.91 -12.81
N GLU A 419 -6.96 -22.61 -13.87
CA GLU A 419 -5.94 -22.19 -14.85
C GLU A 419 -6.56 -21.73 -16.19
N GLY A 420 -7.88 -21.52 -16.20
CA GLY A 420 -8.61 -20.97 -17.34
C GLY A 420 -10.13 -21.07 -17.18
N SER A 421 -10.88 -20.46 -18.09
CA SER A 421 -12.32 -20.25 -17.97
C SER A 421 -13.17 -21.53 -18.14
N LEU A 422 -12.59 -22.61 -18.68
CA LEU A 422 -13.34 -23.86 -18.91
C LEU A 422 -13.47 -24.68 -17.62
N PRO A 423 -14.62 -25.34 -17.36
CA PRO A 423 -14.79 -26.19 -16.18
C PRO A 423 -13.73 -27.30 -16.03
N SER A 424 -13.20 -27.81 -17.15
CA SER A 424 -12.12 -28.82 -17.18
C SER A 424 -10.78 -28.30 -16.64
N LEU A 425 -10.59 -26.98 -16.61
CA LEU A 425 -9.41 -26.30 -16.07
C LEU A 425 -9.59 -25.89 -14.61
N SER A 426 -10.70 -26.28 -13.98
CA SER A 426 -10.93 -26.05 -12.55
C SER A 426 -10.08 -27.00 -11.69
N HIS A 427 -9.54 -26.46 -10.62
CA HIS A 427 -8.78 -27.17 -9.59
C HIS A 427 -9.57 -27.37 -8.30
N VAL A 428 -10.79 -26.82 -8.17
CA VAL A 428 -11.59 -26.86 -6.93
C VAL A 428 -11.78 -28.28 -6.39
N ARG A 429 -12.08 -29.25 -7.28
CA ARG A 429 -12.30 -30.66 -6.89
C ARG A 429 -11.02 -31.46 -6.70
N LYS A 430 -9.85 -30.92 -7.08
CA LYS A 430 -8.57 -31.63 -6.99
C LYS A 430 -8.01 -31.56 -5.57
N PRO A 431 -7.32 -32.61 -5.09
CA PRO A 431 -6.60 -32.59 -3.82
C PRO A 431 -5.59 -31.44 -3.72
N PHE A 432 -5.37 -30.91 -2.52
CA PHE A 432 -4.48 -29.77 -2.30
C PHE A 432 -3.05 -29.97 -2.84
N LYS A 433 -2.50 -31.19 -2.73
CA LYS A 433 -1.18 -31.51 -3.31
C LYS A 433 -1.09 -31.27 -4.83
N GLU A 434 -2.17 -31.57 -5.56
CA GLU A 434 -2.24 -31.37 -7.01
C GLU A 434 -2.40 -29.89 -7.34
N ARG A 435 -3.13 -29.14 -6.51
CA ARG A 435 -3.26 -27.68 -6.63
C ARG A 435 -1.92 -26.97 -6.43
N ILE A 436 -1.11 -27.40 -5.44
CA ILE A 436 0.26 -26.86 -5.26
C ILE A 436 1.14 -27.14 -6.48
N LEU A 437 1.03 -28.32 -7.07
CA LEU A 437 1.79 -28.68 -8.27
C LEU A 437 1.38 -27.83 -9.48
N ALA A 438 0.07 -27.61 -9.66
CA ALA A 438 -0.47 -26.73 -10.69
C ALA A 438 0.11 -25.31 -10.59
N ILE A 439 0.09 -24.70 -9.39
CA ILE A 439 0.73 -23.40 -9.14
C ILE A 439 2.21 -23.40 -9.53
N GLN A 440 2.94 -24.48 -9.22
CA GLN A 440 4.35 -24.57 -9.58
C GLN A 440 4.56 -24.59 -11.11
N THR A 441 3.73 -25.34 -11.84
CA THR A 441 3.77 -25.41 -13.30
C THR A 441 3.42 -24.05 -13.90
N LEU A 442 2.27 -23.47 -13.54
CA LEU A 442 1.79 -22.18 -14.02
C LEU A 442 2.82 -21.06 -13.82
N LEU A 443 3.40 -20.94 -12.62
CA LEU A 443 4.38 -19.89 -12.33
C LEU A 443 5.72 -20.12 -13.03
N SER A 444 6.08 -21.36 -13.36
CA SER A 444 7.28 -21.67 -14.13
C SER A 444 7.09 -21.30 -15.60
N GLU A 445 5.94 -21.63 -16.18
CA GLU A 445 5.56 -21.21 -17.53
C GLU A 445 5.46 -19.69 -17.65
N THR A 446 4.87 -19.04 -16.65
CA THR A 446 4.78 -17.57 -16.59
C THR A 446 6.16 -16.92 -16.67
N LYS A 447 7.14 -17.44 -15.93
CA LYS A 447 8.53 -16.96 -16.00
C LYS A 447 9.17 -17.22 -17.36
N LEU A 448 8.86 -18.36 -17.98
CA LEU A 448 9.35 -18.69 -19.30
C LEU A 448 8.78 -17.73 -20.35
N ARG A 449 7.47 -17.44 -20.30
CA ARG A 449 6.80 -16.44 -21.13
C ARG A 449 7.42 -15.06 -20.93
N ALA A 450 7.63 -14.65 -19.67
CA ALA A 450 8.27 -13.37 -19.36
C ALA A 450 9.70 -13.26 -19.91
N ARG A 451 10.47 -14.37 -19.93
CA ARG A 451 11.82 -14.40 -20.52
C ARG A 451 11.83 -14.37 -22.04
N HIS A 452 10.88 -15.05 -22.68
CA HIS A 452 10.78 -15.11 -24.14
C HIS A 452 10.02 -13.94 -24.75
N ALA A 453 9.28 -13.17 -23.96
CA ALA A 453 8.66 -11.94 -24.39
C ALA A 453 9.78 -10.95 -24.78
N ARG A 454 9.98 -10.80 -26.09
CA ARG A 454 10.95 -9.85 -26.69
C ARG A 454 10.79 -8.42 -26.15
N HIS A 455 9.59 -8.09 -25.66
CA HIS A 455 9.20 -6.82 -25.05
C HIS A 455 8.38 -7.06 -23.77
N ALA A 456 8.93 -7.81 -22.82
CA ALA A 456 8.27 -8.00 -21.53
C ALA A 456 8.04 -6.64 -20.84
N PRO A 457 6.84 -6.36 -20.31
CA PRO A 457 6.62 -5.15 -19.53
C PRO A 457 7.60 -5.07 -18.36
N GLY A 458 8.30 -3.95 -18.21
CA GLY A 458 9.28 -3.75 -17.14
C GLY A 458 8.67 -3.73 -15.73
N ASN A 459 7.36 -3.48 -15.64
CA ASN A 459 6.64 -3.32 -14.39
C ASN A 459 5.61 -4.44 -14.15
N VAL A 460 6.07 -5.68 -13.92
CA VAL A 460 5.18 -6.81 -13.58
C VAL A 460 5.07 -6.96 -12.06
N LEU A 461 3.87 -7.26 -11.55
CA LEU A 461 3.65 -7.65 -10.17
C LEU A 461 4.28 -9.04 -9.90
N PRO A 462 5.25 -9.16 -8.96
CA PRO A 462 5.90 -10.45 -8.71
C PRO A 462 4.94 -11.45 -8.05
N LEU A 463 4.80 -12.62 -8.68
CA LEU A 463 4.02 -13.74 -8.15
C LEU A 463 4.92 -14.76 -7.47
N PHE A 464 4.74 -14.95 -6.16
CA PHE A 464 5.50 -15.89 -5.36
C PHE A 464 4.62 -17.03 -4.87
N ARG A 465 5.03 -18.27 -5.16
CA ARG A 465 4.44 -19.46 -4.54
C ARG A 465 4.77 -19.49 -3.04
N LYS A 466 3.77 -19.75 -2.21
CA LYS A 466 3.93 -20.03 -0.78
C LYS A 466 4.70 -21.33 -0.54
N ARG A 467 5.48 -21.38 0.55
CA ARG A 467 6.33 -22.55 0.86
C ARG A 467 5.60 -23.59 1.70
N TRP A 468 4.70 -24.34 1.06
CA TRP A 468 4.11 -25.50 1.70
C TRP A 468 5.13 -26.62 1.89
N GLN A 469 5.22 -27.15 3.11
CA GLN A 469 6.06 -28.29 3.48
C GLN A 469 5.22 -29.34 4.19
N SER A 470 5.62 -30.62 4.16
CA SER A 470 4.99 -31.62 5.03
C SER A 470 5.04 -31.14 6.49
N VAL A 471 3.99 -31.40 7.27
CA VAL A 471 3.92 -31.03 8.69
C VAL A 471 5.09 -31.58 9.52
N ARG A 472 5.74 -32.65 9.04
CA ARG A 472 6.97 -33.21 9.63
C ARG A 472 8.15 -32.24 9.59
N HIS A 473 8.11 -31.24 8.72
CA HIS A 473 9.12 -30.19 8.57
C HIS A 473 8.69 -28.85 9.19
N ILE A 474 7.88 -28.90 10.26
CA ILE A 474 7.43 -27.70 10.97
C ILE A 474 8.62 -26.92 11.57
N ARG A 475 9.70 -27.60 11.95
CA ARG A 475 10.91 -26.95 12.50
C ARG A 475 11.57 -26.03 11.49
N GLU A 476 11.60 -26.41 10.22
CA GLU A 476 12.16 -25.62 9.13
C GLU A 476 11.34 -24.35 8.88
N VAL A 477 10.02 -24.40 9.10
CA VAL A 477 9.15 -23.21 9.01
C VAL A 477 9.51 -22.23 10.11
N PHE A 478 9.57 -22.67 11.37
CA PHE A 478 9.90 -21.80 12.50
C PHE A 478 11.34 -21.26 12.46
N LYS A 479 12.31 -22.06 11.99
CA LYS A 479 13.69 -21.58 11.77
C LYS A 479 13.79 -20.40 10.79
N ALA A 480 12.84 -20.27 9.87
CA ALA A 480 12.78 -19.15 8.94
C ALA A 480 12.03 -17.94 9.50
N ILE A 481 11.55 -17.99 10.74
CA ILE A 481 10.83 -16.91 11.41
C ILE A 481 11.75 -16.26 12.44
N SER A 482 11.84 -14.93 12.40
CA SER A 482 12.58 -14.13 13.38
C SER A 482 11.65 -13.12 14.06
N ALA A 483 11.83 -12.92 15.36
CA ALA A 483 11.10 -11.95 16.16
C ALA A 483 11.95 -10.69 16.38
N HIS A 484 11.33 -9.52 16.24
CA HIS A 484 11.95 -8.21 16.40
C HIS A 484 11.04 -7.33 17.23
N THR A 485 11.60 -6.58 18.18
CA THR A 485 10.83 -5.57 18.93
C THR A 485 10.76 -4.30 18.10
N ASP A 486 9.55 -3.81 17.83
CA ASP A 486 9.35 -2.54 17.15
C ASP A 486 9.75 -1.38 18.09
N ASN A 487 10.74 -0.59 17.68
CA ASN A 487 11.31 0.47 18.51
C ASN A 487 10.31 1.59 18.86
N GLY A 488 9.22 1.74 18.10
CA GLY A 488 8.22 2.78 18.35
C GLY A 488 7.11 2.32 19.30
N THR A 489 6.64 1.08 19.14
CA THR A 489 5.49 0.53 19.88
C THR A 489 5.88 -0.42 21.01
N GLY A 490 7.10 -0.97 20.98
CA GLY A 490 7.54 -2.04 21.88
C GLY A 490 6.91 -3.40 21.57
N GLU A 491 6.06 -3.51 20.54
CA GLU A 491 5.39 -4.76 20.16
C GLU A 491 6.36 -5.71 19.45
N ILE A 492 6.14 -7.02 19.62
CA ILE A 492 6.94 -8.05 18.96
C ILE A 492 6.38 -8.31 17.57
N VAL A 493 7.15 -7.96 16.54
CA VAL A 493 6.84 -8.22 15.14
C VAL A 493 7.64 -9.42 14.67
N ARG A 494 7.00 -10.33 13.93
CA ARG A 494 7.65 -11.53 13.42
C ARG A 494 7.73 -11.51 11.90
N PHE A 495 8.88 -11.89 11.37
CA PHE A 495 9.19 -11.89 9.95
C PHE A 495 9.58 -13.30 9.51
N TYR A 496 8.90 -13.79 8.47
CA TYR A 496 9.33 -14.96 7.72
C TYR A 496 10.35 -14.54 6.68
N ASN A 497 11.50 -15.22 6.62
CA ASN A 497 12.54 -14.99 5.63
C ASN A 497 13.19 -16.31 5.20
N ASP A 498 13.08 -16.65 3.91
CA ASP A 498 13.77 -17.79 3.31
C ASP A 498 14.66 -17.42 2.12
N GLY A 499 15.10 -16.17 2.08
CA GLY A 499 15.91 -15.59 1.01
C GLY A 499 15.09 -15.06 -0.17
N LYS A 500 13.94 -15.68 -0.48
CA LYS A 500 13.03 -15.22 -1.53
C LYS A 500 11.80 -14.52 -0.98
N ARG A 501 11.15 -15.14 -0.01
CA ARG A 501 9.97 -14.61 0.69
C ARG A 501 10.49 -13.91 1.93
N HIS A 502 10.20 -12.62 2.07
CA HIS A 502 10.57 -11.85 3.26
C HIS A 502 9.42 -10.91 3.62
N HIS A 503 8.59 -11.30 4.58
CA HIS A 503 7.36 -10.57 4.95
C HIS A 503 7.01 -10.81 6.41
N LYS A 504 6.08 -10.00 6.94
CA LYS A 504 5.50 -10.23 8.27
C LYS A 504 4.71 -11.55 8.31
N THR A 505 4.66 -12.16 9.48
CA THR A 505 3.92 -13.40 9.75
C THR A 505 3.30 -13.33 11.15
N ASP A 506 2.08 -13.83 11.29
CA ASP A 506 1.33 -13.84 12.57
C ASP A 506 1.06 -15.26 13.10
N GLY A 507 1.65 -16.29 12.46
CA GLY A 507 1.61 -17.65 12.98
C GLY A 507 2.02 -18.71 11.97
N VAL A 508 1.34 -19.86 12.01
CA VAL A 508 1.46 -20.94 11.01
C VAL A 508 0.07 -21.48 10.63
N VAL A 509 -0.04 -22.08 9.46
CA VAL A 509 -1.27 -22.67 8.93
C VAL A 509 -1.06 -24.14 8.54
N PHE A 510 -2.07 -24.97 8.79
CA PHE A 510 -2.05 -26.42 8.56
C PHE A 510 -3.13 -26.84 7.57
N CYS A 511 -2.78 -27.13 6.32
CA CYS A 511 -3.72 -27.50 5.27
C CYS A 511 -3.71 -29.02 5.02
N PRO A 512 -4.87 -29.70 4.97
CA PRO A 512 -4.94 -31.12 4.67
C PRO A 512 -4.57 -31.39 3.20
N GLY A 513 -3.60 -32.26 2.95
CA GLY A 513 -3.03 -32.50 1.61
C GLY A 513 -3.97 -33.17 0.62
N THR A 514 -4.91 -33.98 1.13
CA THR A 514 -5.83 -34.79 0.32
C THR A 514 -7.19 -34.14 0.08
N ALA A 515 -7.49 -33.03 0.75
CA ALA A 515 -8.79 -32.38 0.66
C ALA A 515 -8.94 -31.55 -0.64
N PRO A 516 -10.15 -31.48 -1.22
CA PRO A 516 -10.47 -30.51 -2.27
C PRO A 516 -10.42 -29.07 -1.71
N TYR A 517 -10.60 -28.08 -2.58
CA TYR A 517 -10.78 -26.70 -2.15
C TYR A 517 -12.17 -26.55 -1.54
N VAL A 518 -12.26 -26.10 -0.29
CA VAL A 518 -13.52 -26.03 0.46
C VAL A 518 -13.92 -24.56 0.62
N PRO A 519 -14.97 -24.06 -0.07
CA PRO A 519 -15.37 -22.68 0.09
C PRO A 519 -15.82 -22.38 1.52
N PHE A 520 -15.65 -21.13 1.95
CA PHE A 520 -15.98 -20.68 3.31
C PHE A 520 -15.20 -21.44 4.39
N SER A 521 -15.79 -21.76 5.53
CA SER A 521 -15.07 -22.38 6.66
C SER A 521 -14.68 -23.84 6.36
N HIS A 522 -13.38 -24.14 6.43
CA HIS A 522 -12.87 -25.50 6.32
C HIS A 522 -12.41 -26.01 7.69
N HIS A 523 -13.18 -26.93 8.27
CA HIS A 523 -12.97 -27.43 9.64
C HIS A 523 -11.70 -28.25 9.87
N ASP A 524 -11.04 -28.68 8.78
CA ASP A 524 -9.77 -29.41 8.83
C ASP A 524 -8.59 -28.52 8.39
N TYR A 525 -8.82 -27.26 8.02
CA TYR A 525 -7.76 -26.29 7.72
C TYR A 525 -7.55 -25.39 8.94
N PHE A 526 -6.40 -25.51 9.62
CA PHE A 526 -6.15 -24.83 10.88
C PHE A 526 -5.21 -23.63 10.75
N LYS A 527 -5.39 -22.64 11.62
CA LYS A 527 -4.46 -21.53 11.87
C LYS A 527 -4.04 -21.53 13.35
N TRP A 528 -2.74 -21.49 13.59
CA TRP A 528 -2.16 -21.21 14.91
C TRP A 528 -1.53 -19.82 14.87
N LYS A 529 -1.67 -19.07 15.96
CA LYS A 529 -1.05 -17.75 16.15
C LYS A 529 -0.33 -17.71 17.49
N TRP A 530 0.69 -16.86 17.60
CA TRP A 530 1.25 -16.55 18.91
C TRP A 530 0.20 -15.86 19.78
N SER A 531 0.23 -16.14 21.08
CA SER A 531 -0.77 -15.67 22.05
C SER A 531 -0.88 -14.14 22.09
N ASP A 532 0.23 -13.43 21.89
CA ASP A 532 0.28 -11.96 21.84
C ASP A 532 -0.43 -11.35 20.60
N LEU A 533 -0.74 -12.17 19.59
CA LEU A 533 -1.41 -11.74 18.35
C LEU A 533 -2.87 -12.23 18.24
N ILE A 534 -3.41 -12.85 19.30
CA ILE A 534 -4.81 -13.26 19.32
C ILE A 534 -5.66 -12.06 19.75
N THR A 535 -6.53 -11.63 18.84
CA THR A 535 -7.48 -10.54 19.05
C THR A 535 -8.90 -10.99 18.73
N ILE A 536 -9.87 -10.23 19.23
CA ILE A 536 -11.30 -10.42 18.95
C ILE A 536 -11.91 -9.07 18.59
N ASP A 537 -12.74 -9.05 17.56
CA ASP A 537 -13.51 -7.87 17.17
C ASP A 537 -14.89 -7.89 17.84
N PHE A 538 -15.18 -6.89 18.66
CA PHE A 538 -16.47 -6.68 19.30
C PHE A 538 -17.17 -5.45 18.72
N PHE A 539 -18.49 -5.45 18.75
CA PHE A 539 -19.27 -4.27 18.41
C PHE A 539 -19.44 -3.44 19.68
N ALA A 540 -19.12 -2.16 19.60
CA ALA A 540 -19.06 -1.26 20.73
C ALA A 540 -19.97 -0.05 20.53
N TRP A 541 -20.69 0.35 21.58
CA TRP A 541 -21.47 1.59 21.63
C TRP A 541 -21.48 2.16 23.04
N ILE A 542 -21.90 3.42 23.17
CA ILE A 542 -22.11 4.05 24.48
C ILE A 542 -23.60 4.10 24.78
N GLU A 543 -24.00 3.60 25.95
CA GLU A 543 -25.36 3.67 26.46
C GLU A 543 -25.33 4.15 27.92
N ASN A 544 -26.08 5.21 28.24
CA ASN A 544 -26.10 5.82 29.58
C ASN A 544 -24.71 6.17 30.14
N GLY A 545 -23.78 6.56 29.27
CA GLY A 545 -22.39 6.88 29.65
C GLY A 545 -21.50 5.67 29.94
N GLN A 546 -21.98 4.45 29.70
CA GLN A 546 -21.21 3.22 29.84
C GLN A 546 -20.89 2.61 28.47
N LEU A 547 -19.70 2.01 28.36
CA LEU A 547 -19.31 1.22 27.20
C LEU A 547 -20.05 -0.10 27.22
N LYS A 548 -20.71 -0.41 26.10
CA LYS A 548 -21.42 -1.67 25.85
C LYS A 548 -20.74 -2.45 24.75
N LEU A 549 -20.64 -3.76 24.91
CA LEU A 549 -19.95 -4.65 23.96
C LEU A 549 -20.81 -5.86 23.61
N ASN A 550 -20.87 -6.21 22.33
CA ASN A 550 -21.53 -7.42 21.88
C ASN A 550 -20.73 -8.15 20.78
N CYS A 551 -21.13 -9.39 20.52
CA CYS A 551 -20.71 -10.16 19.37
C CYS A 551 -21.90 -10.73 18.60
N SER A 552 -21.68 -11.19 17.36
CA SER A 552 -22.73 -11.76 16.53
C SER A 552 -23.11 -13.16 17.03
N GLY A 553 -24.39 -13.51 17.08
CA GLY A 553 -24.88 -14.81 17.51
C GLY A 553 -26.03 -15.34 16.63
N PRO A 554 -26.52 -16.56 16.89
CA PRO A 554 -27.64 -17.12 16.15
C PRO A 554 -28.93 -16.35 16.48
N GLY A 555 -29.47 -15.64 15.48
CA GLY A 555 -30.75 -14.91 15.58
C GLY A 555 -30.71 -13.59 16.36
N LYS A 556 -29.70 -13.36 17.21
CA LYS A 556 -29.50 -12.09 17.94
C LYS A 556 -28.04 -11.86 18.31
N ALA A 557 -27.68 -10.61 18.59
CA ALA A 557 -26.40 -10.27 19.21
C ALA A 557 -26.32 -10.82 20.64
N ILE A 558 -25.11 -11.16 21.08
CA ILE A 558 -24.81 -11.66 22.42
C ILE A 558 -24.05 -10.59 23.17
N ASP A 559 -24.63 -10.15 24.28
CA ASP A 559 -24.04 -9.19 25.21
C ASP A 559 -22.80 -9.80 25.90
N LEU A 560 -21.73 -9.00 25.98
CA LEU A 560 -20.43 -9.38 26.52
C LEU A 560 -19.99 -8.50 27.69
N ASP A 561 -20.83 -7.57 28.17
CA ASP A 561 -20.47 -6.59 29.20
C ASP A 561 -19.93 -7.23 30.49
N GLN A 562 -20.48 -8.39 30.89
CA GLN A 562 -20.06 -9.10 32.11
C GLN A 562 -18.81 -9.98 31.91
N ILE A 563 -18.40 -10.20 30.67
CA ILE A 563 -17.30 -11.11 30.29
C ILE A 563 -16.07 -10.30 29.89
N VAL A 564 -16.27 -9.19 29.20
CA VAL A 564 -15.20 -8.36 28.62
C VAL A 564 -14.96 -7.15 29.51
N VAL A 565 -14.04 -7.31 30.45
CA VAL A 565 -13.58 -6.20 31.31
C VAL A 565 -12.47 -5.43 30.60
N VAL A 566 -12.79 -4.25 30.07
CA VAL A 566 -11.85 -3.40 29.33
C VAL A 566 -10.89 -2.68 30.28
N ASP A 567 -9.64 -2.53 29.85
CA ASP A 567 -8.62 -1.77 30.59
C ASP A 567 -9.08 -0.32 30.78
N PRO A 568 -9.17 0.19 32.02
CA PRO A 568 -9.61 1.55 32.29
C PRO A 568 -8.80 2.64 31.56
N ARG A 569 -7.52 2.35 31.26
CA ARG A 569 -6.64 3.28 30.52
C ARG A 569 -7.09 3.52 29.09
N ASP A 570 -7.78 2.56 28.49
CA ASP A 570 -8.21 2.61 27.10
C ASP A 570 -9.58 3.28 26.92
N LEU A 571 -10.37 3.41 28.00
CA LEU A 571 -11.73 3.96 27.93
C LEU A 571 -11.77 5.34 27.28
N LYS A 572 -10.85 6.26 27.63
CA LYS A 572 -10.82 7.61 27.04
C LYS A 572 -10.64 7.56 25.52
N LYS A 573 -9.76 6.67 25.04
CA LYS A 573 -9.48 6.48 23.61
C LYS A 573 -10.67 5.84 22.90
N ILE A 574 -11.32 4.85 23.51
CA ILE A 574 -12.53 4.20 22.98
C ILE A 574 -13.67 5.22 22.85
N HIS A 575 -13.95 6.01 23.90
CA HIS A 575 -15.00 7.03 23.87
C HIS A 575 -14.76 8.06 22.76
N ALA A 576 -13.54 8.56 22.64
CA ALA A 576 -13.19 9.47 21.55
C ALA A 576 -13.35 8.82 20.17
N THR A 577 -13.03 7.52 20.05
CA THR A 577 -13.20 6.76 18.81
C THR A 577 -14.68 6.62 18.44
N LEU A 578 -15.53 6.23 19.39
CA LEU A 578 -16.97 6.07 19.19
C LEU A 578 -17.66 7.42 18.93
N GLN A 579 -17.27 8.49 19.62
CA GLN A 579 -17.79 9.84 19.36
C GLN A 579 -17.56 10.31 17.92
N ASN A 580 -16.47 9.86 17.30
CA ASN A 580 -16.16 10.17 15.91
C ASN A 580 -16.75 9.17 14.91
N ALA A 581 -17.33 8.06 15.38
CA ALA A 581 -17.90 7.02 14.54
C ALA A 581 -19.35 7.34 14.16
N PRO A 582 -19.82 6.90 12.97
CA PRO A 582 -21.23 7.00 12.61
C PRO A 582 -22.14 6.38 13.68
N ASN A 583 -23.22 7.08 14.03
CA ASN A 583 -24.19 6.66 15.05
C ASN A 583 -23.61 6.43 16.47
N HIS A 584 -22.37 6.83 16.75
CA HIS A 584 -21.66 6.57 18.00
C HIS A 584 -21.40 5.07 18.26
N GLN A 585 -21.28 4.27 17.20
CA GLN A 585 -21.07 2.82 17.28
C GLN A 585 -20.00 2.37 16.29
N ALA A 586 -19.22 1.35 16.62
CA ALA A 586 -18.21 0.79 15.73
C ALA A 586 -17.82 -0.64 16.11
N VAL A 587 -17.26 -1.38 15.15
CA VAL A 587 -16.51 -2.60 15.44
C VAL A 587 -15.11 -2.21 15.91
N LEU A 588 -14.71 -2.70 17.09
CA LEU A 588 -13.43 -2.43 17.74
C LEU A 588 -12.69 -3.74 18.00
N GLU A 589 -11.37 -3.74 17.81
CA GLU A 589 -10.50 -4.89 18.02
C GLU A 589 -9.83 -4.82 19.39
N PHE A 590 -9.86 -5.94 20.13
CA PHE A 590 -9.31 -6.06 21.47
C PHE A 590 -8.37 -7.28 21.59
N ALA A 591 -7.36 -7.15 22.45
CA ALA A 591 -6.49 -8.24 22.88
C ALA A 591 -6.68 -8.49 24.38
N PHE A 592 -6.64 -9.75 24.84
CA PHE A 592 -6.71 -10.06 26.27
C PHE A 592 -5.31 -10.10 26.88
N ASN A 593 -5.09 -9.31 27.93
CA ASN A 593 -3.87 -9.36 28.71
C ASN A 593 -4.07 -10.29 29.92
N ALA A 594 -3.49 -11.49 29.83
CA ALA A 594 -3.64 -12.53 30.85
C ALA A 594 -2.95 -12.20 32.19
N ASP A 595 -1.96 -11.31 32.21
CA ASP A 595 -1.22 -10.97 33.43
C ASP A 595 -2.04 -10.06 34.35
N VAL A 596 -2.85 -9.17 33.76
CA VAL A 596 -3.70 -8.21 34.50
C VAL A 596 -5.19 -8.55 34.46
N GLY A 597 -5.61 -9.44 33.55
CA GLY A 597 -7.01 -9.85 33.40
C GLY A 597 -7.92 -8.85 32.67
N TYR A 598 -7.35 -7.91 31.91
CA TYR A 598 -8.09 -6.89 31.18
C TYR A 598 -8.00 -7.04 29.65
N TRP A 599 -9.05 -6.61 28.96
CA TRP A 599 -9.08 -6.47 27.51
C TRP A 599 -8.55 -5.10 27.10
N GLN A 600 -7.53 -5.09 26.27
CA GLN A 600 -6.84 -3.91 25.80
C GLN A 600 -7.32 -3.55 24.39
N PHE A 601 -7.67 -2.29 24.19
CA PHE A 601 -8.13 -1.76 22.91
C PHE A 601 -6.95 -1.63 21.94
N LYS A 602 -7.06 -2.30 20.79
CA LYS A 602 -6.05 -2.20 19.72
C LYS A 602 -6.42 -1.10 18.74
N MET A 603 -7.53 -1.24 18.03
CA MET A 603 -7.94 -0.27 16.99
C MET A 603 -9.43 -0.36 16.64
N ALA A 604 -9.94 0.68 15.99
CA ALA A 604 -11.23 0.60 15.30
C ALA A 604 -11.10 -0.19 13.99
N ARG A 605 -12.17 -0.86 13.60
CA ARG A 605 -12.26 -1.70 12.40
C ARG A 605 -13.29 -1.15 11.42
N PRO A 606 -13.01 0.00 10.75
CA PRO A 606 -13.92 0.58 9.76
C PRO A 606 -14.06 -0.31 8.51
N ASP A 607 -13.19 -1.30 8.35
CA ASP A 607 -13.25 -2.33 7.31
C ASP A 607 -14.31 -3.42 7.58
N LYS A 608 -14.93 -3.42 8.77
CA LYS A 608 -15.87 -4.46 9.20
C LYS A 608 -17.23 -3.87 9.53
N ASP A 609 -18.25 -4.42 8.88
CA ASP A 609 -19.65 -4.10 9.18
C ASP A 609 -20.22 -4.95 10.32
N THR A 610 -19.56 -6.06 10.69
CA THR A 610 -20.04 -6.99 11.72
C THR A 610 -18.92 -7.41 12.68
N PRO A 611 -19.20 -7.58 13.98
CA PRO A 611 -18.24 -8.13 14.94
C PRO A 611 -18.05 -9.62 14.71
N ASN A 612 -17.07 -10.22 15.38
CA ASN A 612 -16.89 -11.66 15.32
C ASN A 612 -18.15 -12.42 15.76
N TYR A 613 -18.41 -13.55 15.10
CA TYR A 613 -19.46 -14.47 15.50
C TYR A 613 -19.04 -15.23 16.76
N ILE A 614 -19.99 -15.59 17.62
CA ILE A 614 -19.76 -16.24 18.93
C ILE A 614 -18.85 -17.47 18.84
N ARG A 615 -18.95 -18.27 17.77
CA ARG A 615 -18.05 -19.41 17.55
C ARG A 615 -16.59 -18.98 17.42
N THR A 616 -16.32 -17.88 16.72
CA THR A 616 -14.98 -17.30 16.59
C THR A 616 -14.50 -16.76 17.93
N VAL A 617 -15.38 -16.08 18.70
CA VAL A 617 -15.06 -15.58 20.04
C VAL A 617 -14.64 -16.73 20.96
N LEU A 618 -15.46 -17.78 21.06
CA LEU A 618 -15.17 -18.95 21.88
C LEU A 618 -13.90 -19.69 21.42
N SER A 619 -13.68 -19.82 20.11
CA SER A 619 -12.45 -20.41 19.56
C SER A 619 -11.21 -19.60 19.94
N SER A 620 -11.27 -18.27 19.87
CA SER A 620 -10.17 -17.39 20.28
C SER A 620 -9.91 -17.49 21.79
N LEU A 621 -10.96 -17.56 22.62
CA LEU A 621 -10.83 -17.79 24.07
C LEU A 621 -10.16 -19.12 24.39
N ILE A 622 -10.51 -20.20 23.69
CA ILE A 622 -9.83 -21.50 23.80
C ILE A 622 -8.36 -21.35 23.41
N ASN A 623 -8.05 -20.68 22.29
CA ASN A 623 -6.67 -20.50 21.85
C ASN A 623 -5.83 -19.70 22.86
N MET A 624 -6.42 -18.66 23.48
CA MET A 624 -5.77 -17.89 24.53
C MET A 624 -5.58 -18.70 25.82
N ALA A 625 -6.60 -19.45 26.25
CA ALA A 625 -6.52 -20.30 27.44
C ALA A 625 -5.51 -21.45 27.25
N GLU A 626 -5.44 -22.00 26.04
CA GLU A 626 -4.50 -23.06 25.73
C GLU A 626 -3.06 -22.55 25.60
N ALA A 627 -2.87 -21.33 25.06
CA ALA A 627 -1.57 -20.66 24.91
C ALA A 627 -0.46 -21.62 24.43
N ILE A 628 -0.75 -22.42 23.41
CA ILE A 628 0.20 -23.40 22.87
C ILE A 628 1.43 -22.66 22.37
N SER A 629 2.58 -22.87 23.01
CA SER A 629 3.84 -22.22 22.61
C SER A 629 4.38 -22.80 21.30
N GLU A 630 5.34 -22.10 20.68
CA GLU A 630 6.04 -22.58 19.49
C GLU A 630 6.73 -23.94 19.76
N GLU A 631 7.35 -24.11 20.93
CA GLU A 631 8.05 -25.33 21.31
C GLU A 631 7.07 -26.47 21.60
N GLU A 632 5.96 -26.18 22.29
CA GLU A 632 4.91 -27.16 22.53
C GLU A 632 4.32 -27.65 21.21
N LEU A 633 4.00 -26.73 20.29
CA LEU A 633 3.43 -27.06 18.99
C LEU A 633 4.39 -27.97 18.20
N GLN A 634 5.66 -27.59 18.08
CA GLN A 634 6.66 -28.38 17.37
C GLN A 634 6.87 -29.76 18.02
N CYS A 635 6.97 -29.82 19.36
CA CYS A 635 7.17 -31.09 20.06
C CYS A 635 5.98 -32.02 19.90
N ARG A 636 4.75 -31.53 20.10
CA ARG A 636 3.55 -32.37 20.03
C ARG A 636 3.26 -32.88 18.63
N ILE A 637 3.55 -32.08 17.61
CA ILE A 637 3.42 -32.50 16.20
C ILE A 637 4.43 -33.61 15.85
N LEU A 638 5.67 -33.52 16.33
CA LEU A 638 6.76 -34.40 15.90
C LEU A 638 6.97 -35.63 16.79
N VAL A 639 6.84 -35.45 18.10
CA VAL A 639 7.21 -36.45 19.12
C VAL A 639 5.96 -37.07 19.76
N GLY A 640 4.89 -36.27 19.94
CA GLY A 640 3.62 -36.71 20.51
C GLY A 640 3.29 -36.05 21.86
N ASP A 641 2.44 -36.70 22.65
CA ASP A 641 1.71 -36.02 23.74
C ASP A 641 2.46 -35.91 25.06
N GLU A 642 3.71 -36.39 25.12
CA GLU A 642 4.52 -36.42 26.34
C GLU A 642 5.05 -35.06 26.82
N TRP A 643 4.87 -34.00 26.01
CA TRP A 643 5.35 -32.63 26.30
C TRP A 643 5.12 -32.20 27.75
N SER A 644 3.89 -32.35 28.26
CA SER A 644 3.54 -31.90 29.62
C SER A 644 4.30 -32.66 30.70
N SER A 645 4.52 -33.97 30.53
CA SER A 645 5.26 -34.79 31.49
C SER A 645 6.75 -34.44 31.48
N GLN A 646 7.34 -34.35 30.28
CA GLN A 646 8.75 -34.03 30.10
C GLN A 646 9.08 -32.61 30.60
N MET A 647 8.23 -31.62 30.31
CA MET A 647 8.44 -30.25 30.80
C MET A 647 8.27 -30.15 32.32
N ARG A 648 7.34 -30.91 32.92
CA ARG A 648 7.22 -30.99 34.38
C ARG A 648 8.48 -31.57 35.01
N ALA A 649 9.05 -32.62 34.42
CA ALA A 649 10.31 -33.22 34.88
C ALA A 649 11.48 -32.22 34.77
N LYS A 650 11.64 -31.55 33.62
CA LYS A 650 12.68 -30.53 33.42
C LYS A 650 12.54 -29.33 34.36
N ARG A 651 11.32 -28.84 34.59
CA ARG A 651 11.07 -27.75 35.55
C ARG A 651 11.48 -28.16 36.97
N LYS A 652 11.16 -29.39 37.40
CA LYS A 652 11.60 -29.91 38.70
C LYS A 652 13.13 -29.99 38.80
N GLN A 653 13.80 -30.47 37.75
CA GLN A 653 15.27 -30.53 37.71
C GLN A 653 15.91 -29.13 37.76
N LEU A 654 15.40 -28.19 36.95
CA LEU A 654 15.88 -26.80 36.94
C LEU A 654 15.67 -26.14 38.30
N PHE A 655 14.50 -26.31 38.91
CA PHE A 655 14.20 -25.79 40.24
C PHE A 655 15.16 -26.34 41.31
N ALA A 656 15.42 -27.65 41.29
CA ALA A 656 16.42 -28.25 42.19
C ALA A 656 17.82 -27.67 41.97
N SER A 657 18.23 -27.46 40.71
CA SER A 657 19.54 -26.86 40.41
C SER A 657 19.66 -25.42 40.87
N LEU A 658 18.59 -24.61 40.76
CA LEU A 658 18.56 -23.23 41.23
C LEU A 658 18.64 -23.15 42.76
N LEU A 659 17.95 -24.04 43.48
CA LEU A 659 18.03 -24.12 44.94
C LEU A 659 19.42 -24.56 45.43
N HIS A 660 20.10 -25.45 44.70
CA HIS A 660 21.48 -25.84 45.02
C HIS A 660 22.49 -24.72 44.72
N ALA A 661 22.28 -23.93 43.67
CA ALA A 661 23.13 -22.78 43.34
C ALA A 661 22.94 -21.60 44.31
N GLY A 662 21.77 -21.44 44.92
CA GLY A 662 21.49 -20.43 45.95
C GLY A 662 21.88 -20.83 47.39
N GLY A 663 22.34 -22.07 47.60
CA GLY A 663 22.75 -22.60 48.91
C GLY A 663 24.25 -22.49 49.21
N THR A 664 25.03 -21.88 48.32
CA THR A 664 26.49 -21.65 48.45
C THR A 664 26.84 -20.17 48.39
N SER A 665 26.08 -19.33 49.10
CA SER A 665 26.44 -17.93 49.41
C SER A 665 26.56 -17.73 50.91
#